data_AF-A0A817M3H8-F1
#
_entry.id   AF-A0A817M3H8-F1
#
_cell.length_a   1.000
_cell.length_b   1.000
_cell.length_c   1.000
_cell.angle_alpha   90.00
_cell.angle_beta   90.00
_cell.angle_gamma   90.00
#
_symmetry.space_group_name_H-M   'P 1'
#
loop_
_entity.id
_entity.type
_entity.pdbx_description
1 polymer ?
#
loop_
_entity_poly.entity_id
_entity_poly.type
_entity_poly.pdbx_seq_one_letter_code
_entity_poly.pdbx_strand_id
1 'polypeptide(L)'
;MDTSSNKHINQRYLSGISDEPKQLLEPISGYAHEPLLSLEEACEPLLNIVSRLPVHIWIAKQNSTNPTDDLTQDESAAIRLYTMEWDSNTKAANGSLYAHLNRNLKEIDRTKLHPWFRYLKLFLTALAKLPVAPRQTVWRGLHLNLSKDYLPGDKITWWAFSSCTTSLNVLESNLYLGNVGTRTLFSIEAINGRTIRAHSHFTTEDEILLLPGTYLEVKSQLNPAPDLYIIHLQQRIPPHALLEPPFAGAQLFSLSEIDQAMFKDTILQNNKYNSRPWYKNNKIRFGLVAVLAVVILAVILGATLGTRNKTQTETSSSTTSTSQYILITLVFYKEEQYFLSPLLIATEASSFYNQTLADPVSVANAFYAFDGNLFDLYSQRNGEVVGGSISYIQGYVAYGQAIVLNQSIPTQINVKPNFDFNVSSSFTIEGFFMLRKTQLNATLIQLMPFISMNLINGVLAASLGSNITLLGTSVISTNQWHHFSFVFDSIQQITTISIDGTVEKTQSSIEPVIPLNNSKSIIIIGAGFHGYIDQLSISLKAKSRQAILWDATVAAYYPLDVSWLLDKGPNGLNATASDVIPIYGWHYNALNFNKSGAYYEASGFTVLGTPRHAFSIALWVRAETQPGIFLTVANPYTCLLVLGFQNDSNTLVAYLPNATATGDSVNIIGPQMPSNAWVHVAFTWSTEHLAKLYTSSYLQGESGEARTLNNARGDHNSSPMTITLGKYNGAANCEGIEGISTSQTFMGSLDEMFVFARELQDNDLAQIIKP
;
A
#
# COMPACT_ATOMS: atom_id res chain seq x y z
N MET A 1 20.91 -55.69 7.62
CA MET A 1 21.86 -54.67 7.14
C MET A 1 21.02 -53.45 6.84
N ASP A 2 21.05 -52.46 7.71
CA ASP A 2 20.13 -51.32 7.63
C ASP A 2 20.84 -50.18 6.87
N THR A 3 20.23 -49.72 5.78
CA THR A 3 20.84 -48.72 4.89
C THR A 3 20.59 -47.32 5.46
N SER A 4 21.43 -46.91 6.41
CA SER A 4 21.45 -45.53 6.90
C SER A 4 21.78 -44.57 5.75
N SER A 5 20.77 -43.91 5.21
CA SER A 5 20.97 -42.78 4.30
C SER A 5 21.80 -41.71 5.02
N ASN A 6 22.96 -41.36 4.46
CA ASN A 6 23.79 -40.26 4.95
C ASN A 6 23.04 -38.93 4.76
N LYS A 7 22.22 -38.55 5.74
CA LYS A 7 21.68 -37.20 5.85
C LYS A 7 22.81 -36.30 6.35
N HIS A 8 23.32 -35.47 5.45
CA HIS A 8 24.35 -34.48 5.77
C HIS A 8 23.89 -33.53 6.89
N ILE A 9 24.82 -33.16 7.78
CA ILE A 9 24.63 -32.15 8.82
C ILE A 9 24.64 -30.77 8.16
N ASN A 10 23.60 -29.96 8.42
CA ASN A 10 23.49 -28.59 7.92
C ASN A 10 24.05 -27.60 8.97
N GLN A 11 25.25 -27.07 8.72
CA GLN A 11 25.98 -26.20 9.67
C GLN A 11 25.32 -24.82 9.86
N ARG A 12 24.43 -24.41 8.95
CA ARG A 12 23.71 -23.12 9.02
C ARG A 12 22.84 -22.97 10.26
N TYR A 13 22.22 -24.05 10.75
CA TYR A 13 21.50 -24.00 12.02
C TYR A 13 22.45 -23.81 13.22
N LEU A 14 23.66 -24.37 13.12
CA LEU A 14 24.57 -24.64 14.24
C LEU A 14 25.69 -23.60 14.45
N SER A 15 25.78 -22.58 13.60
CA SER A 15 26.90 -21.61 13.56
C SER A 15 26.45 -20.15 13.64
N GLY A 16 27.33 -19.27 14.12
CA GLY A 16 27.31 -17.84 13.77
C GLY A 16 26.56 -16.84 14.67
N ILE A 17 26.02 -17.24 15.83
CA ILE A 17 25.35 -16.32 16.78
C ILE A 17 26.24 -15.94 17.99
N SER A 18 27.23 -16.77 18.34
CA SER A 18 28.10 -16.56 19.51
C SER A 18 29.04 -15.35 19.41
N ASP A 19 29.15 -14.78 18.22
CA ASP A 19 30.02 -13.68 17.82
C ASP A 19 29.22 -12.49 17.27
N GLU A 20 27.91 -12.41 17.55
CA GLU A 20 27.11 -11.22 17.25
C GLU A 20 27.62 -10.00 18.05
N PRO A 21 27.75 -8.81 17.40
CA PRO A 21 28.19 -7.58 18.06
C PRO A 21 27.35 -7.21 19.28
N LYS A 22 28.01 -7.02 20.42
CA LYS A 22 27.35 -6.54 21.67
C LYS A 22 26.96 -5.06 21.63
N GLN A 23 27.36 -4.33 20.60
CA GLN A 23 26.98 -2.95 20.33
C GLN A 23 26.04 -2.90 19.13
N LEU A 24 25.13 -1.92 19.12
CA LEU A 24 24.34 -1.61 17.93
C LEU A 24 25.27 -1.05 16.84
N LEU A 25 25.21 -1.61 15.63
CA LEU A 25 25.93 -1.13 14.45
C LEU A 25 25.05 -0.19 13.62
N GLU A 26 25.68 0.50 12.67
CA GLU A 26 24.95 1.26 11.65
C GLU A 26 24.05 0.34 10.81
N PRO A 27 22.88 0.83 10.32
CA PRO A 27 22.01 0.09 9.43
C PRO A 27 22.71 -0.49 8.21
N ILE A 28 22.16 -1.58 7.68
CA ILE A 28 22.59 -2.14 6.39
C ILE A 28 21.85 -1.38 5.29
N SER A 29 22.54 -0.41 4.69
CA SER A 29 22.03 0.48 3.65
C SER A 29 23.06 0.69 2.53
N GLY A 30 22.68 1.45 1.50
CA GLY A 30 23.48 1.71 0.30
C GLY A 30 23.27 0.66 -0.77
N TYR A 31 23.21 -0.62 -0.39
CA TYR A 31 23.05 -1.75 -1.33
C TYR A 31 21.77 -1.67 -2.18
N ALA A 32 20.71 -1.01 -1.69
CA ALA A 32 19.46 -0.85 -2.44
C ALA A 32 19.62 -0.01 -3.72
N HIS A 33 20.67 0.81 -3.81
CA HIS A 33 20.97 1.68 -4.94
C HIS A 33 21.74 0.96 -6.07
N GLU A 34 22.25 -0.25 -5.84
CA GLU A 34 22.82 -1.07 -6.91
C GLU A 34 21.73 -1.45 -7.94
N PRO A 35 22.07 -1.58 -9.23
CA PRO A 35 21.17 -2.15 -10.22
C PRO A 35 20.83 -3.61 -9.87
N LEU A 36 19.66 -4.07 -10.30
CA LEU A 36 19.33 -5.50 -10.26
C LEU A 36 20.06 -6.19 -11.41
N LEU A 37 20.89 -7.17 -11.10
CA LEU A 37 21.82 -7.84 -12.02
C LEU A 37 21.59 -9.36 -12.07
N SER A 38 22.15 -10.05 -13.06
CA SER A 38 22.22 -11.52 -13.06
C SER A 38 23.07 -12.04 -11.89
N LEU A 39 22.92 -13.32 -11.53
CA LEU A 39 23.66 -13.90 -10.40
C LEU A 39 25.19 -13.89 -10.63
N GLU A 40 25.64 -14.07 -11.86
CA GLU A 40 27.05 -13.98 -12.26
C GLU A 40 27.62 -12.57 -12.01
N GLU A 41 26.95 -11.54 -12.52
CA GLU A 41 27.35 -10.13 -12.38
C GLU A 41 27.24 -9.65 -10.93
N ALA A 42 26.22 -10.10 -10.21
CA ALA A 42 26.02 -9.80 -8.79
C ALA A 42 27.10 -10.42 -7.90
N CYS A 43 27.65 -11.57 -8.31
CA CYS A 43 28.74 -12.26 -7.63
C CYS A 43 30.15 -11.90 -8.15
N GLU A 44 30.28 -11.10 -9.21
CA GLU A 44 31.58 -10.71 -9.78
C GLU A 44 32.57 -10.16 -8.73
N PRO A 45 32.20 -9.24 -7.82
CA PRO A 45 33.12 -8.73 -6.80
C PRO A 45 33.53 -9.78 -5.75
N LEU A 46 32.77 -10.87 -5.65
CA LEU A 46 32.95 -11.93 -4.64
C LEU A 46 33.86 -13.07 -5.11
N LEU A 47 34.23 -13.11 -6.41
CA LEU A 47 35.01 -14.20 -7.01
C LEU A 47 36.37 -14.43 -6.34
N ASN A 48 37.00 -13.38 -5.82
CA ASN A 48 38.27 -13.43 -5.08
C ASN A 48 38.09 -13.53 -3.55
N ILE A 49 36.84 -13.43 -3.06
CA ILE A 49 36.49 -13.45 -1.63
C ILE A 49 36.00 -14.84 -1.21
N VAL A 50 35.18 -15.48 -2.05
CA VAL A 50 34.56 -16.78 -1.78
C VAL A 50 35.17 -17.85 -2.69
N SER A 51 35.81 -18.85 -2.08
CA SER A 51 36.48 -19.90 -2.85
C SER A 51 35.47 -20.74 -3.66
N ARG A 52 35.87 -21.13 -4.88
CA ARG A 52 35.06 -21.97 -5.79
C ARG A 52 33.69 -21.38 -6.14
N LEU A 53 33.48 -20.06 -6.00
CA LEU A 53 32.17 -19.45 -6.27
C LEU A 53 31.62 -19.68 -7.69
N PRO A 54 32.41 -19.63 -8.80
CA PRO A 54 31.89 -19.84 -10.16
C PRO A 54 31.12 -21.14 -10.38
N VAL A 55 31.63 -22.27 -9.86
CA VAL A 55 30.94 -23.56 -10.04
C VAL A 55 29.63 -23.62 -9.24
N HIS A 56 29.56 -22.95 -8.09
CA HIS A 56 28.34 -22.93 -7.28
C HIS A 56 27.30 -21.95 -7.83
N ILE A 57 27.69 -20.82 -8.42
CA ILE A 57 26.79 -19.98 -9.23
C ILE A 57 26.12 -20.82 -10.32
N TRP A 58 26.94 -21.57 -11.09
CA TRP A 58 26.42 -22.44 -12.15
C TRP A 58 25.45 -23.50 -11.61
N ILE A 59 25.83 -24.25 -10.56
CA ILE A 59 24.94 -25.26 -9.93
C ILE A 59 23.64 -24.59 -9.43
N ALA A 60 23.72 -23.40 -8.83
CA ALA A 60 22.55 -22.70 -8.31
C ALA A 60 21.57 -22.32 -9.42
N LYS A 61 22.05 -21.76 -10.54
CA LYS A 61 21.19 -21.41 -11.69
C LYS A 61 20.58 -22.63 -12.38
N GLN A 62 21.34 -23.70 -12.59
CA GLN A 62 20.82 -24.92 -13.22
C GLN A 62 19.69 -25.56 -12.40
N ASN A 63 19.74 -25.45 -11.07
CA ASN A 63 18.72 -25.98 -10.16
C ASN A 63 17.58 -24.98 -9.85
N SER A 64 17.50 -23.86 -10.57
CA SER A 64 16.47 -22.82 -10.39
C SER A 64 15.85 -22.36 -11.73
N THR A 65 15.82 -23.25 -12.74
CA THR A 65 15.38 -22.95 -14.12
C THR A 65 13.90 -22.64 -14.31
N ASN A 66 13.02 -23.06 -13.38
CA ASN A 66 11.60 -22.72 -13.36
C ASN A 66 11.16 -22.48 -11.90
N PRO A 67 11.44 -21.29 -11.34
CA PRO A 67 11.12 -20.98 -9.94
C PRO A 67 9.62 -20.71 -9.74
N THR A 68 9.16 -20.92 -8.50
CA THR A 68 7.84 -20.49 -8.01
C THR A 68 7.90 -19.05 -7.47
N ASP A 69 6.77 -18.58 -6.90
CA ASP A 69 6.71 -17.37 -6.07
C ASP A 69 7.14 -16.07 -6.77
N ASP A 70 6.84 -15.97 -8.08
CA ASP A 70 7.13 -14.84 -8.98
C ASP A 70 8.60 -14.35 -8.97
N LEU A 71 9.53 -15.24 -8.59
CA LEU A 71 10.97 -14.98 -8.66
C LEU A 71 11.52 -15.20 -10.07
N THR A 72 12.56 -14.46 -10.45
CA THR A 72 13.38 -14.80 -11.63
C THR A 72 14.30 -16.00 -11.34
N GLN A 73 14.86 -16.60 -12.40
CA GLN A 73 15.89 -17.65 -12.24
C GLN A 73 17.05 -17.17 -11.37
N ASP A 74 17.54 -15.94 -11.58
CA ASP A 74 18.66 -15.36 -10.83
C ASP A 74 18.31 -15.06 -9.36
N GLU A 75 17.09 -14.58 -9.10
CA GLU A 75 16.59 -14.35 -7.73
C GLU A 75 16.46 -15.66 -6.94
N SER A 76 15.83 -16.68 -7.54
CA SER A 76 15.71 -18.02 -6.96
C SER A 76 17.08 -18.69 -6.80
N ALA A 77 17.97 -18.52 -7.78
CA ALA A 77 19.34 -19.02 -7.71
C ALA A 77 20.19 -18.29 -6.66
N ALA A 78 19.95 -17.00 -6.38
CA ALA A 78 20.62 -16.28 -5.30
C ALA A 78 20.27 -16.89 -3.93
N ILE A 79 18.99 -17.21 -3.69
CA ILE A 79 18.56 -17.93 -2.48
C ILE A 79 19.17 -19.34 -2.44
N ARG A 80 19.15 -20.07 -3.56
CA ARG A 80 19.76 -21.40 -3.64
C ARG A 80 21.26 -21.37 -3.34
N LEU A 81 21.98 -20.37 -3.84
CA LEU A 81 23.41 -20.17 -3.60
C LEU A 81 23.72 -19.80 -2.14
N TYR A 82 22.88 -18.98 -1.51
CA TYR A 82 23.00 -18.66 -0.08
C TYR A 82 22.81 -19.89 0.82
N THR A 83 21.96 -20.83 0.41
CA THR A 83 21.61 -22.01 1.21
C THR A 83 22.53 -23.21 0.98
N MET A 84 23.45 -23.16 0.02
CA MET A 84 24.40 -24.23 -0.27
C MET A 84 25.57 -24.31 0.73
N GLU A 85 26.03 -25.54 0.99
CA GLU A 85 27.27 -25.83 1.71
C GLU A 85 28.21 -26.66 0.81
N TRP A 86 29.50 -26.30 0.74
CA TRP A 86 30.45 -26.95 -0.19
C TRP A 86 31.89 -27.14 0.32
N ASP A 87 32.15 -26.91 1.61
CA ASP A 87 33.49 -27.09 2.21
C ASP A 87 33.42 -27.64 3.65
N SER A 88 32.59 -28.67 3.87
CA SER A 88 32.34 -29.29 5.18
C SER A 88 33.42 -30.28 5.63
N ASN A 89 34.38 -30.63 4.77
CA ASN A 89 35.42 -31.63 5.02
C ASN A 89 36.74 -31.07 5.55
N THR A 90 36.87 -29.75 5.71
CA THR A 90 38.03 -29.12 6.34
C THR A 90 37.63 -28.48 7.67
N LYS A 91 38.59 -28.34 8.60
CA LYS A 91 38.37 -27.55 9.84
C LYS A 91 38.13 -26.05 9.57
N ALA A 92 38.25 -25.61 8.31
CA ALA A 92 37.84 -24.30 7.84
C ALA A 92 36.41 -24.38 7.27
N ALA A 93 35.42 -24.52 8.17
CA ALA A 93 33.97 -24.53 7.89
C ALA A 93 33.42 -23.17 7.37
N ASN A 94 34.21 -22.46 6.56
CA ASN A 94 34.17 -21.02 6.39
C ASN A 94 34.15 -20.56 4.93
N GLY A 95 34.26 -21.47 3.95
CA GLY A 95 34.44 -21.16 2.53
C GLY A 95 33.17 -21.04 1.66
N SER A 96 31.97 -21.26 2.23
CA SER A 96 30.71 -21.05 1.50
C SER A 96 30.30 -19.57 1.46
N LEU A 97 29.46 -19.20 0.49
CA LEU A 97 28.92 -17.85 0.40
C LEU A 97 28.20 -17.44 1.70
N TYR A 98 27.38 -18.33 2.26
CA TYR A 98 26.73 -18.20 3.57
C TYR A 98 27.70 -17.72 4.66
N ALA A 99 28.81 -18.43 4.83
CA ALA A 99 29.74 -18.21 5.93
C ALA A 99 30.49 -16.88 5.79
N HIS A 100 30.85 -16.50 4.55
CA HIS A 100 31.48 -15.23 4.29
C HIS A 100 30.51 -14.04 4.42
N LEU A 101 29.28 -14.14 3.90
CA LEU A 101 28.30 -13.06 3.99
C LEU A 101 27.91 -12.78 5.45
N ASN A 102 27.52 -13.81 6.21
CA ASN A 102 27.13 -13.65 7.61
C ASN A 102 28.28 -13.17 8.50
N ARG A 103 29.54 -13.45 8.17
CA ARG A 103 30.70 -12.87 8.85
C ARG A 103 30.78 -11.36 8.60
N ASN A 104 30.70 -10.93 7.33
CA ASN A 104 30.80 -9.50 6.97
C ASN A 104 29.59 -8.68 7.47
N LEU A 105 28.41 -9.26 7.59
CA LEU A 105 27.24 -8.60 8.17
C LEU A 105 27.42 -8.24 9.67
N LYS A 106 28.25 -9.01 10.39
CA LYS A 106 28.61 -8.77 11.80
C LYS A 106 29.82 -7.86 11.99
N GLU A 107 30.52 -7.48 10.93
CA GLU A 107 31.66 -6.57 11.03
C GLU A 107 31.20 -5.15 11.41
N ILE A 108 31.91 -4.55 12.37
CA ILE A 108 31.70 -3.16 12.81
C ILE A 108 32.00 -2.20 11.66
N ASP A 109 33.05 -2.49 10.90
CA ASP A 109 33.44 -1.76 9.70
C ASP A 109 32.51 -2.14 8.53
N ARG A 110 31.50 -1.30 8.31
CA ARG A 110 30.51 -1.47 7.23
C ARG A 110 31.11 -1.43 5.82
N THR A 111 32.32 -0.88 5.63
CA THR A 111 32.95 -0.83 4.30
C THR A 111 33.29 -2.22 3.76
N LYS A 112 33.53 -3.20 4.66
CA LYS A 112 33.72 -4.62 4.32
C LYS A 112 32.49 -5.26 3.66
N LEU A 113 31.32 -4.63 3.78
CA LEU A 113 30.08 -5.10 3.16
C LEU A 113 29.91 -4.59 1.71
N HIS A 114 30.63 -3.54 1.28
CA HIS A 114 30.49 -2.98 -0.08
C HIS A 114 30.67 -4.01 -1.22
N PRO A 115 31.63 -4.96 -1.20
CA PRO A 115 31.73 -5.99 -2.23
C PRO A 115 30.49 -6.89 -2.36
N TRP A 116 29.66 -6.93 -1.31
CA TRP A 116 28.44 -7.72 -1.25
C TRP A 116 27.21 -6.98 -1.73
N PHE A 117 27.28 -5.68 -2.01
CA PHE A 117 26.09 -4.86 -2.26
C PHE A 117 25.28 -5.35 -3.47
N ARG A 118 25.92 -5.70 -4.59
CA ARG A 118 25.24 -6.27 -5.77
C ARG A 118 24.56 -7.61 -5.47
N TYR A 119 25.22 -8.48 -4.72
CA TYR A 119 24.64 -9.77 -4.31
C TYR A 119 23.48 -9.57 -3.30
N LEU A 120 23.64 -8.67 -2.33
CA LEU A 120 22.60 -8.30 -1.37
C LEU A 120 21.39 -7.68 -2.07
N LYS A 121 21.59 -6.85 -3.10
CA LYS A 121 20.51 -6.30 -3.93
C LYS A 121 19.69 -7.41 -4.55
N LEU A 122 20.32 -8.35 -5.26
CA LEU A 122 19.63 -9.49 -5.87
C LEU A 122 18.96 -10.40 -4.83
N PHE A 123 19.68 -10.77 -3.77
CA PHE A 123 19.21 -11.71 -2.76
C PHE A 123 18.07 -11.14 -1.89
N LEU A 124 18.18 -9.89 -1.45
CA LEU A 124 17.11 -9.25 -0.67
C LEU A 124 15.91 -8.85 -1.55
N THR A 125 16.11 -8.55 -2.84
CA THR A 125 14.99 -8.42 -3.80
C THR A 125 14.20 -9.73 -3.87
N ALA A 126 14.88 -10.87 -4.01
CA ALA A 126 14.26 -12.18 -4.00
C ALA A 126 13.49 -12.46 -2.70
N LEU A 127 14.12 -12.22 -1.54
CA LEU A 127 13.48 -12.43 -0.23
C LEU A 127 12.31 -11.46 0.04
N ALA A 128 12.34 -10.23 -0.51
CA ALA A 128 11.27 -9.27 -0.36
C ALA A 128 10.00 -9.64 -1.16
N LYS A 129 10.17 -10.32 -2.31
CA LYS A 129 9.07 -10.88 -3.10
C LYS A 129 8.40 -12.11 -2.44
N LEU A 130 9.16 -12.91 -1.69
CA LEU A 130 8.61 -14.06 -0.98
C LEU A 130 7.60 -13.63 0.10
N PRO A 131 6.47 -14.35 0.24
CA PRO A 131 5.50 -14.10 1.30
C PRO A 131 6.15 -14.06 2.69
N VAL A 132 5.71 -13.09 3.50
CA VAL A 132 6.08 -13.03 4.93
C VAL A 132 5.46 -14.24 5.63
N ALA A 133 6.26 -15.03 6.33
CA ALA A 133 5.73 -16.14 7.12
C ALA A 133 4.85 -15.59 8.25
N PRO A 134 3.69 -16.22 8.55
CA PRO A 134 2.83 -15.75 9.63
C PRO A 134 3.55 -15.80 10.97
N ARG A 135 3.17 -14.92 11.90
CA ARG A 135 3.74 -14.87 13.25
C ARG A 135 3.73 -16.25 13.90
N GLN A 136 4.92 -16.80 14.16
CA GLN A 136 5.07 -18.16 14.67
C GLN A 136 6.34 -18.29 15.52
N THR A 137 6.39 -19.34 16.35
CA THR A 137 7.63 -19.70 17.05
C THR A 137 8.53 -20.51 16.13
N VAL A 138 9.70 -19.98 15.82
CA VAL A 138 10.77 -20.68 15.09
C VAL A 138 11.91 -21.02 16.04
N TRP A 139 12.68 -22.06 15.67
CA TRP A 139 13.65 -22.69 16.55
C TRP A 139 15.03 -22.73 15.91
N ARG A 140 16.07 -22.53 16.72
CA ARG A 140 17.47 -22.66 16.29
C ARG A 140 18.33 -23.24 17.41
N GLY A 141 19.12 -24.27 17.09
CA GLY A 141 19.97 -24.98 18.05
C GLY A 141 21.46 -24.72 17.83
N LEU A 142 22.25 -24.59 18.90
CA LEU A 142 23.71 -24.38 18.85
C LEU A 142 24.42 -25.27 19.89
N HIS A 143 25.61 -25.79 19.56
CA HIS A 143 26.42 -26.64 20.43
C HIS A 143 27.32 -25.86 21.41
N LEU A 144 26.76 -24.89 22.13
CA LEU A 144 27.43 -24.16 23.21
C LEU A 144 26.41 -23.56 24.19
N ASN A 145 26.88 -23.06 25.33
CA ASN A 145 26.06 -22.32 26.30
C ASN A 145 26.14 -20.81 26.04
N LEU A 146 25.02 -20.18 25.68
CA LEU A 146 24.87 -18.73 25.51
C LEU A 146 24.06 -18.05 26.62
N SER A 147 23.70 -18.75 27.70
CA SER A 147 22.84 -18.21 28.77
C SER A 147 23.44 -17.01 29.50
N LYS A 148 24.75 -16.74 29.34
CA LYS A 148 25.42 -15.57 29.92
C LYS A 148 25.42 -14.33 29.02
N ASP A 149 25.16 -14.51 27.73
CA ASP A 149 25.21 -13.44 26.72
C ASP A 149 23.81 -12.90 26.34
N TYR A 150 22.75 -13.50 26.89
CA TYR A 150 21.34 -13.27 26.54
C TYR A 150 20.50 -13.15 27.82
N LEU A 151 20.71 -12.15 28.68
CA LEU A 151 20.01 -12.07 29.96
C LEU A 151 18.55 -11.62 29.77
N PRO A 152 17.57 -12.13 30.55
CA PRO A 152 16.18 -11.70 30.43
C PRO A 152 16.00 -10.19 30.58
N GLY A 153 15.35 -9.56 29.60
CA GLY A 153 15.21 -8.11 29.48
C GLY A 153 16.19 -7.45 28.52
N ASP A 154 17.27 -8.13 28.11
CA ASP A 154 18.22 -7.60 27.12
C ASP A 154 17.53 -7.39 25.76
N LYS A 155 17.90 -6.30 25.10
CA LYS A 155 17.53 -6.01 23.71
C LYS A 155 18.75 -6.12 22.82
N ILE A 156 18.69 -6.99 21.82
CA ILE A 156 19.81 -7.40 20.99
C ILE A 156 19.44 -7.31 19.50
N THR A 157 20.45 -7.31 18.64
CA THR A 157 20.26 -7.38 17.19
C THR A 157 21.05 -8.54 16.65
N TRP A 158 20.43 -9.40 15.85
CA TRP A 158 21.14 -10.39 15.03
C TRP A 158 21.43 -9.75 13.67
N TRP A 159 22.70 -9.43 13.44
CA TRP A 159 23.14 -8.78 12.21
C TRP A 159 23.33 -9.78 11.06
N ALA A 160 23.63 -11.04 11.36
CA ALA A 160 23.63 -12.10 10.36
C ALA A 160 22.20 -12.57 10.00
N PHE A 161 22.02 -13.04 8.77
CA PHE A 161 20.84 -13.82 8.39
C PHE A 161 20.79 -15.09 9.25
N SER A 162 19.59 -15.47 9.69
CA SER A 162 19.42 -16.56 10.67
C SER A 162 18.45 -17.64 10.21
N SER A 163 18.99 -18.78 9.76
CA SER A 163 18.24 -19.99 9.42
C SER A 163 17.63 -20.62 10.66
N CYS A 164 16.31 -20.75 10.67
CA CYS A 164 15.50 -21.33 11.74
C CYS A 164 14.55 -22.40 11.16
N THR A 165 13.99 -23.26 12.01
CA THR A 165 12.99 -24.26 11.62
C THR A 165 11.70 -24.11 12.43
N THR A 166 10.56 -24.46 11.85
CA THR A 166 9.28 -24.58 12.56
C THR A 166 9.13 -25.92 13.27
N SER A 167 9.94 -26.93 12.92
CA SER A 167 9.78 -28.31 13.38
C SER A 167 10.78 -28.69 14.48
N LEU A 168 10.29 -28.82 15.71
CA LEU A 168 11.10 -29.26 16.87
C LEU A 168 11.74 -30.64 16.65
N ASN A 169 11.04 -31.55 15.95
CA ASN A 169 11.49 -32.91 15.69
C ASN A 169 12.80 -32.98 14.88
N VAL A 170 13.12 -31.92 14.10
CA VAL A 170 14.41 -31.80 13.40
C VAL A 170 15.56 -31.69 14.41
N LEU A 171 15.34 -30.95 15.50
CA LEU A 171 16.33 -30.63 16.53
C LEU A 171 16.62 -31.79 17.48
N GLU A 172 15.65 -32.69 17.73
CA GLU A 172 15.83 -33.89 18.56
C GLU A 172 16.91 -34.84 18.02
N SER A 173 17.17 -34.79 16.71
CA SER A 173 18.22 -35.61 16.10
C SER A 173 19.62 -35.07 16.39
N ASN A 174 20.56 -35.97 16.66
CA ASN A 174 21.99 -35.64 16.88
C ASN A 174 22.69 -35.00 15.67
N LEU A 175 21.98 -34.81 14.55
CA LEU A 175 22.46 -34.09 13.36
C LEU A 175 22.21 -32.57 13.45
N TYR A 176 21.34 -32.12 14.35
CA TYR A 176 21.06 -30.70 14.57
C TYR A 176 21.40 -30.29 16.00
N LEU A 177 20.50 -30.40 16.98
CA LEU A 177 20.80 -30.05 18.38
C LEU A 177 21.20 -31.28 19.21
N GLY A 178 20.51 -32.40 18.99
CA GLY A 178 20.75 -33.65 19.72
C GLY A 178 20.44 -33.60 21.21
N ASN A 179 20.69 -34.74 21.86
CA ASN A 179 20.30 -34.98 23.25
C ASN A 179 21.48 -34.98 24.25
N VAL A 180 22.71 -34.74 23.80
CA VAL A 180 23.95 -34.87 24.59
C VAL A 180 24.86 -33.66 24.37
N GLY A 181 25.53 -33.22 25.44
CA GLY A 181 26.51 -32.11 25.39
C GLY A 181 25.91 -30.72 25.57
N THR A 182 26.80 -29.75 25.84
CA THR A 182 26.47 -28.35 26.10
C THR A 182 25.85 -27.69 24.88
N ARG A 183 24.60 -27.24 25.00
CA ARG A 183 23.82 -26.78 23.87
C ARG A 183 22.73 -25.76 24.24
N THR A 184 22.52 -24.80 23.35
CA THR A 184 21.52 -23.74 23.47
C THR A 184 20.42 -23.96 22.44
N LEU A 185 19.16 -23.86 22.86
CA LEU A 185 17.98 -23.83 21.99
C LEU A 185 17.31 -22.45 22.06
N PHE A 186 17.32 -21.71 20.97
CA PHE A 186 16.52 -20.50 20.83
C PHE A 186 15.07 -20.85 20.46
N SER A 187 14.14 -20.26 21.20
CA SER A 187 12.70 -20.27 20.93
C SER A 187 12.27 -18.86 20.57
N ILE A 188 12.03 -18.58 19.30
CA ILE A 188 11.94 -17.22 18.76
C ILE A 188 10.53 -16.96 18.26
N GLU A 189 9.80 -16.03 18.87
CA GLU A 189 8.58 -15.48 18.25
C GLU A 189 8.98 -14.56 17.09
N ALA A 190 9.00 -15.10 15.88
CA ALA A 190 9.36 -14.37 14.67
C ALA A 190 8.14 -13.67 14.05
N ILE A 191 8.38 -12.51 13.45
CA ILE A 191 7.35 -11.63 12.85
C ILE A 191 7.51 -11.47 11.34
N ASN A 192 8.74 -11.48 10.82
CA ASN A 192 8.99 -11.21 9.40
C ASN A 192 9.87 -12.25 8.67
N GLY A 193 9.96 -13.46 9.24
CA GLY A 193 10.72 -14.55 8.64
C GLY A 193 10.24 -14.88 7.22
N ARG A 194 11.15 -15.35 6.37
CA ARG A 194 10.83 -15.78 4.99
C ARG A 194 10.93 -17.29 4.86
N THR A 195 9.87 -17.90 4.34
CA THR A 195 9.86 -19.33 4.01
C THR A 195 10.64 -19.52 2.71
N ILE A 196 11.85 -20.08 2.80
CA ILE A 196 12.73 -20.24 1.62
C ILE A 196 12.78 -21.66 1.07
N ARG A 197 11.96 -22.59 1.61
CA ARG A 197 11.96 -24.03 1.29
C ARG A 197 11.92 -24.34 -0.22
N ALA A 198 11.12 -23.63 -1.02
CA ALA A 198 11.03 -23.87 -2.46
C ALA A 198 12.33 -23.53 -3.23
N HIS A 199 13.09 -22.56 -2.72
CA HIS A 199 14.31 -22.02 -3.35
C HIS A 199 15.60 -22.49 -2.67
N SER A 200 15.51 -23.07 -1.46
CA SER A 200 16.65 -23.61 -0.71
C SER A 200 17.29 -24.80 -1.43
N HIS A 201 18.61 -24.96 -1.30
CA HIS A 201 19.33 -26.17 -1.67
C HIS A 201 18.80 -27.40 -0.91
N PHE A 202 18.28 -27.20 0.31
CA PHE A 202 17.73 -28.23 1.18
C PHE A 202 16.19 -28.20 1.18
N THR A 203 15.56 -28.60 0.06
CA THR A 203 14.10 -28.51 -0.16
C THR A 203 13.22 -29.34 0.79
N THR A 204 13.83 -30.22 1.59
CA THR A 204 13.16 -31.03 2.62
C THR A 204 13.10 -30.35 3.98
N GLU A 205 13.77 -29.20 4.16
CA GLU A 205 13.75 -28.40 5.38
C GLU A 205 12.65 -27.34 5.32
N ASP A 206 11.80 -27.27 6.35
CA ASP A 206 10.90 -26.12 6.58
C ASP A 206 11.71 -24.94 7.13
N GLU A 207 12.60 -24.42 6.29
CA GLU A 207 13.54 -23.36 6.61
C GLU A 207 12.85 -21.98 6.56
N ILE A 208 12.80 -21.34 7.73
CA ILE A 208 12.44 -19.93 7.89
C ILE A 208 13.72 -19.12 8.08
N LEU A 209 13.98 -18.20 7.17
CA LEU A 209 15.13 -17.30 7.23
C LEU A 209 14.71 -15.98 7.89
N LEU A 210 15.35 -15.62 9.00
CA LEU A 210 15.26 -14.27 9.57
C LEU A 210 16.27 -13.35 8.86
N LEU A 211 15.82 -12.13 8.56
CA LEU A 211 16.60 -11.11 7.84
C LEU A 211 17.72 -10.51 8.72
N PRO A 212 18.79 -9.94 8.13
CA PRO A 212 19.84 -9.29 8.91
C PRO A 212 19.32 -8.01 9.56
N GLY A 213 19.86 -7.65 10.73
CA GLY A 213 19.32 -6.57 11.55
C GLY A 213 18.05 -6.96 12.31
N THR A 214 17.83 -8.26 12.55
CA THR A 214 16.67 -8.76 13.30
C THR A 214 16.77 -8.34 14.77
N TYR A 215 15.86 -7.46 15.19
CA TYR A 215 15.81 -6.90 16.56
C TYR A 215 14.98 -7.80 17.50
N LEU A 216 15.55 -8.15 18.65
CA LEU A 216 15.04 -9.19 19.55
C LEU A 216 15.08 -8.71 21.01
N GLU A 217 14.09 -9.12 21.79
CA GLU A 217 14.06 -8.97 23.25
C GLU A 217 14.15 -10.35 23.90
N VAL A 218 15.07 -10.54 24.84
CA VAL A 218 15.14 -11.78 25.62
C VAL A 218 14.00 -11.79 26.64
N LYS A 219 13.08 -12.75 26.51
CA LYS A 219 11.91 -12.86 27.38
C LYS A 219 12.17 -13.72 28.62
N SER A 220 12.85 -14.84 28.45
CA SER A 220 13.16 -15.77 29.55
C SER A 220 14.28 -16.74 29.18
N GLN A 221 14.80 -17.42 30.20
CA GLN A 221 15.68 -18.58 30.06
C GLN A 221 15.13 -19.76 30.87
N LEU A 222 15.41 -20.98 30.42
CA LEU A 222 15.06 -22.21 31.11
C LEU A 222 16.16 -23.25 30.89
N ASN A 223 16.64 -23.89 31.96
CA ASN A 223 17.64 -24.95 31.89
C ASN A 223 17.00 -26.26 32.37
N PRO A 224 16.21 -26.96 31.51
CA PRO A 224 15.35 -28.06 31.96
C PRO A 224 16.11 -29.39 32.17
N ALA A 225 17.34 -29.48 31.67
CA ALA A 225 18.20 -30.65 31.80
C ALA A 225 19.68 -30.19 31.91
N PRO A 226 20.59 -31.03 32.44
CA PRO A 226 22.02 -30.77 32.36
C PRO A 226 22.43 -30.45 30.93
N ASP A 227 23.31 -29.45 30.79
CA ASP A 227 23.90 -29.00 29.52
C ASP A 227 22.92 -28.47 28.46
N LEU A 228 21.60 -28.38 28.73
CA LEU A 228 20.60 -27.79 27.83
C LEU A 228 20.12 -26.42 28.35
N TYR A 229 20.32 -25.38 27.54
CA TYR A 229 19.93 -24.00 27.83
C TYR A 229 18.88 -23.54 26.81
N ILE A 230 17.65 -23.32 27.22
CA ILE A 230 16.59 -22.78 26.36
C ILE A 230 16.49 -21.27 26.59
N ILE A 231 16.57 -20.50 25.51
CA ILE A 231 16.50 -19.03 25.53
C ILE A 231 15.30 -18.61 24.70
N HIS A 232 14.33 -17.96 25.33
CA HIS A 232 13.12 -17.49 24.65
C HIS A 232 13.28 -16.02 24.25
N LEU A 233 13.14 -15.77 22.95
CA LEU A 233 13.30 -14.49 22.30
C LEU A 233 11.98 -14.06 21.66
N GLN A 234 11.68 -12.77 21.74
CA GLN A 234 10.55 -12.17 21.02
C GLN A 234 11.10 -11.16 20.03
N GLN A 235 10.83 -11.36 18.74
CA GLN A 235 11.20 -10.38 17.72
C GLN A 235 10.38 -9.10 17.91
N ARG A 236 11.06 -7.98 17.75
CA ARG A 236 10.53 -6.62 17.90
C ARG A 236 10.77 -5.87 16.60
N ILE A 237 9.92 -4.88 16.34
CA ILE A 237 10.20 -3.88 15.32
C ILE A 237 11.19 -2.87 15.93
N PRO A 238 12.32 -2.59 15.28
CA PRO A 238 13.28 -1.61 15.79
C PRO A 238 12.74 -0.18 15.64
N PRO A 239 13.16 0.78 16.50
CA PRO A 239 12.71 2.17 16.44
C PRO A 239 13.18 2.92 15.19
N HIS A 240 14.18 2.39 14.48
CA HIS A 240 14.68 2.87 13.19
C HIS A 240 14.95 1.66 12.29
N ALA A 241 14.84 1.82 10.97
CA ALA A 241 15.15 0.75 10.02
C ALA A 241 16.63 0.33 10.12
N LEU A 242 16.87 -0.93 10.51
CA LEU A 242 18.22 -1.52 10.60
C LEU A 242 18.67 -2.17 9.27
N LEU A 243 17.73 -2.33 8.34
CA LEU A 243 17.93 -2.85 6.99
C LEU A 243 17.11 -1.97 6.04
N GLU A 244 17.77 -1.38 5.05
CA GLU A 244 17.12 -0.62 3.98
C GLU A 244 16.26 -1.55 3.10
N PRO A 245 15.07 -1.14 2.61
CA PRO A 245 14.32 -1.95 1.65
C PRO A 245 15.05 -2.05 0.29
N PRO A 246 15.09 -3.24 -0.36
CA PRO A 246 15.84 -3.43 -1.62
C PRO A 246 15.27 -2.64 -2.83
N PHE A 247 14.02 -2.22 -2.77
CA PHE A 247 13.35 -1.38 -3.76
C PHE A 247 12.14 -0.66 -3.11
N ALA A 248 11.64 0.41 -3.75
CA ALA A 248 10.49 1.15 -3.26
C ALA A 248 9.24 0.25 -3.16
N GLY A 249 8.57 0.24 -2.00
CA GLY A 249 7.42 -0.62 -1.74
C GLY A 249 7.73 -2.04 -1.25
N ALA A 250 9.01 -2.43 -1.15
CA ALA A 250 9.39 -3.75 -0.62
C ALA A 250 9.01 -3.91 0.87
N GLN A 251 8.03 -4.77 1.17
CA GLN A 251 7.56 -5.00 2.53
C GLN A 251 8.48 -5.96 3.30
N LEU A 252 9.44 -5.43 4.07
CA LEU A 252 10.32 -6.26 4.92
C LEU A 252 9.66 -6.72 6.23
N PHE A 253 8.52 -6.16 6.63
CA PHE A 253 7.71 -6.54 7.79
C PHE A 253 6.24 -6.71 7.38
N SER A 254 5.44 -7.45 8.16
CA SER A 254 3.99 -7.52 7.94
C SER A 254 3.31 -6.22 8.43
N LEU A 255 2.30 -5.74 7.70
CA LEU A 255 1.57 -4.51 8.04
C LEU A 255 0.95 -4.61 9.45
N SER A 256 0.24 -5.71 9.73
CA SER A 256 -0.48 -5.92 11.00
C SER A 256 0.39 -5.93 12.27
N GLU A 257 1.71 -6.13 12.13
CA GLU A 257 2.64 -6.13 13.27
C GLU A 257 3.33 -4.78 13.48
N ILE A 258 3.47 -3.97 12.43
CA ILE A 258 3.81 -2.54 12.54
C ILE A 258 2.76 -1.86 13.41
N ASP A 259 1.48 -2.09 13.10
CA ASP A 259 0.34 -1.52 13.82
C ASP A 259 0.34 -1.94 15.30
N GLN A 260 0.48 -3.24 15.58
CA GLN A 260 0.44 -3.77 16.95
C GLN A 260 1.65 -3.34 17.81
N ALA A 261 2.84 -3.20 17.22
CA ALA A 261 4.02 -2.74 17.93
C ALA A 261 3.92 -1.26 18.27
N MET A 262 3.54 -0.41 17.29
CA MET A 262 3.32 1.02 17.52
C MET A 262 2.22 1.26 18.56
N PHE A 263 1.12 0.51 18.51
CA PHE A 263 0.02 0.62 19.48
C PHE A 263 0.47 0.27 20.92
N LYS A 264 1.31 -0.75 21.09
CA LYS A 264 1.83 -1.16 22.42
C LYS A 264 2.80 -0.15 23.02
N ASP A 265 3.75 0.37 22.23
CA ASP A 265 4.69 1.37 22.75
C ASP A 265 4.00 2.72 23.01
N THR A 266 2.97 3.07 22.24
CA THR A 266 2.11 4.24 22.50
C THR A 266 1.40 4.13 23.86
N ILE A 267 0.82 2.95 24.17
CA ILE A 267 0.20 2.68 25.48
C ILE A 267 1.24 2.74 26.62
N LEU A 268 2.45 2.22 26.41
CA LEU A 268 3.51 2.22 27.43
C LEU A 268 4.09 3.62 27.68
N GLN A 269 4.26 4.45 26.65
CA GLN A 269 4.69 5.83 26.80
C GLN A 269 3.61 6.70 27.48
N ASN A 270 2.34 6.58 27.06
CA ASN A 270 1.24 7.29 27.72
C ASN A 270 1.07 6.92 29.20
N ASN A 271 1.31 5.65 29.58
CA ASN A 271 1.31 5.24 30.98
C ASN A 271 2.51 5.77 31.78
N LYS A 272 3.66 6.04 31.14
CA LYS A 272 4.85 6.59 31.81
C LYS A 272 4.71 8.10 32.09
N TYR A 273 4.00 8.84 31.23
CA TYR A 273 3.74 10.27 31.42
C TYR A 273 2.58 10.60 32.37
N ASN A 274 1.67 9.64 32.64
CA ASN A 274 0.51 9.85 33.51
C ASN A 274 0.74 9.56 35.01
N SER A 275 1.93 9.15 35.44
CA SER A 275 2.22 8.85 36.85
C SER A 275 2.55 10.11 37.69
N ARG A 276 1.59 11.05 37.83
CA ARG A 276 1.71 12.17 38.79
C ARG A 276 1.41 11.70 40.24
N PRO A 277 2.08 12.24 41.28
CA PRO A 277 2.14 11.58 42.60
C PRO A 277 0.86 11.54 43.45
N TRP A 278 -0.26 12.14 43.02
CA TRP A 278 -1.44 12.32 43.88
C TRP A 278 -2.29 11.05 44.06
N TYR A 279 -2.12 10.05 43.18
CA TYR A 279 -2.99 8.86 43.10
C TYR A 279 -2.70 7.75 44.14
N LYS A 280 -2.07 8.08 45.28
CA LYS A 280 -1.61 7.09 46.28
C LYS A 280 -2.47 6.94 47.54
N ASN A 281 -3.40 7.87 47.82
CA ASN A 281 -4.24 7.85 49.03
C ASN A 281 -5.74 8.02 48.73
N ASN A 282 -6.45 6.89 48.55
CA ASN A 282 -7.76 6.59 49.15
C ASN A 282 -8.41 5.36 48.47
N LYS A 283 -8.12 4.15 48.96
CA LYS A 283 -8.89 2.95 48.63
C LYS A 283 -9.89 2.63 49.74
N ILE A 284 -11.11 3.17 49.65
CA ILE A 284 -12.24 2.63 50.42
C ILE A 284 -12.74 1.38 49.67
N ARG A 285 -12.63 0.22 50.32
CA ARG A 285 -13.02 -1.07 49.74
C ARG A 285 -14.51 -1.33 49.97
N PHE A 286 -15.36 -1.15 48.95
CA PHE A 286 -16.63 -1.86 48.89
C PHE A 286 -16.42 -3.23 48.23
N GLY A 287 -16.67 -4.29 48.99
CA GLY A 287 -16.42 -5.66 48.54
C GLY A 287 -17.50 -6.17 47.58
N LEU A 288 -17.08 -6.87 46.51
CA LEU A 288 -17.94 -7.49 45.48
C LEU A 288 -19.16 -8.25 46.05
N VAL A 289 -19.00 -8.86 47.22
CA VAL A 289 -20.01 -9.67 47.92
C VAL A 289 -21.29 -8.87 48.22
N ALA A 290 -21.20 -7.58 48.55
CA ALA A 290 -22.36 -6.74 48.84
C ALA A 290 -23.21 -6.47 47.58
N VAL A 291 -22.57 -6.31 46.42
CA VAL A 291 -23.26 -6.10 45.14
C VAL A 291 -23.99 -7.36 44.69
N LEU A 292 -23.36 -8.54 44.83
CA LEU A 292 -24.01 -9.82 44.55
C LEU A 292 -25.25 -10.08 45.42
N ALA A 293 -25.22 -9.73 46.71
CA ALA A 293 -26.35 -9.93 47.61
C ALA A 293 -27.60 -9.13 47.19
N VAL A 294 -27.42 -7.89 46.71
CA VAL A 294 -28.53 -7.03 46.24
C VAL A 294 -29.14 -7.56 44.93
N VAL A 295 -28.32 -8.06 44.01
CA VAL A 295 -28.80 -8.63 42.73
C VAL A 295 -29.64 -9.88 42.96
N ILE A 296 -29.23 -10.77 43.88
CA ILE A 296 -29.98 -12.00 44.20
C ILE A 296 -31.36 -11.68 44.79
N LEU A 297 -31.45 -10.66 45.67
CA LEU A 297 -32.72 -10.21 46.26
C LEU A 297 -33.70 -9.66 45.21
N ALA A 298 -33.21 -8.92 44.20
CA ALA A 298 -34.03 -8.38 43.14
C ALA A 298 -34.65 -9.47 42.23
N VAL A 299 -33.88 -10.53 41.92
CA VAL A 299 -34.36 -11.66 41.09
C VAL A 299 -35.48 -12.43 41.79
N ILE A 300 -35.37 -12.64 43.11
CA ILE A 300 -36.41 -13.33 43.89
C ILE A 300 -37.72 -12.54 43.92
N LEU A 301 -37.66 -11.20 44.03
CA LEU A 301 -38.84 -10.33 43.99
C LEU A 301 -39.51 -10.31 42.59
N GLY A 302 -38.73 -10.31 41.51
CA GLY A 302 -39.28 -10.36 40.15
C GLY A 302 -40.08 -11.64 39.86
N ALA A 303 -39.65 -12.77 40.40
CA ALA A 303 -40.31 -14.06 40.20
C ALA A 303 -41.68 -14.20 40.91
N THR A 304 -41.93 -13.45 41.98
CA THR A 304 -43.17 -13.60 42.80
C THR A 304 -44.33 -12.74 42.35
N LEU A 305 -44.10 -11.72 41.50
CA LEU A 305 -45.11 -10.73 41.09
C LEU A 305 -45.63 -10.93 39.64
N GLY A 306 -45.04 -11.85 38.89
CA GLY A 306 -45.21 -12.00 37.43
C GLY A 306 -46.43 -12.78 36.93
N THR A 307 -47.52 -12.96 37.70
CA THR A 307 -48.69 -13.75 37.27
C THR A 307 -50.01 -13.00 37.34
N ARG A 308 -50.51 -12.48 36.21
CA ARG A 308 -51.95 -12.24 35.98
C ARG A 308 -52.33 -12.18 34.50
N ASN A 309 -53.56 -12.62 34.20
CA ASN A 309 -54.01 -13.07 32.88
C ASN A 309 -54.29 -11.96 31.85
N LYS A 310 -54.30 -12.35 30.57
CA LYS A 310 -54.84 -11.58 29.44
C LYS A 310 -55.95 -12.39 28.75
N THR A 311 -57.05 -11.75 28.35
CA THR A 311 -58.20 -12.37 27.67
C THR A 311 -58.20 -12.08 26.16
N GLN A 312 -59.01 -12.85 25.41
CA GLN A 312 -59.16 -12.94 23.94
C GLN A 312 -59.55 -11.60 23.25
N THR A 313 -59.50 -11.40 21.92
CA THR A 313 -59.93 -12.20 20.73
C THR A 313 -59.07 -11.88 19.48
N GLU A 314 -58.63 -12.84 18.65
CA GLU A 314 -59.26 -13.37 17.40
C GLU A 314 -59.59 -12.29 16.32
N THR A 315 -59.30 -12.44 15.02
CA THR A 315 -58.82 -13.56 14.15
C THR A 315 -57.59 -13.11 13.29
N SER A 316 -56.99 -13.78 12.28
CA SER A 316 -57.15 -15.10 11.59
C SER A 316 -55.84 -15.51 10.83
N SER A 317 -55.81 -16.75 10.31
CA SER A 317 -54.93 -17.40 9.29
C SER A 317 -54.01 -16.55 8.36
N SER A 318 -52.79 -16.99 7.97
CA SER A 318 -52.20 -18.35 7.97
C SER A 318 -50.65 -18.41 8.07
N THR A 319 -50.17 -19.55 8.59
CA THR A 319 -48.78 -20.09 8.73
C THR A 319 -47.77 -19.76 7.62
N THR A 320 -46.44 -19.63 7.87
CA THR A 320 -45.56 -20.59 8.60
C THR A 320 -44.50 -19.97 9.55
N SER A 321 -43.87 -20.85 10.35
CA SER A 321 -43.19 -20.63 11.63
C SER A 321 -41.85 -19.88 11.64
N THR A 322 -41.69 -18.98 12.62
CA THR A 322 -40.43 -18.69 13.33
C THR A 322 -40.62 -18.90 14.83
N SER A 323 -39.70 -19.63 15.49
CA SER A 323 -39.77 -19.89 16.93
C SER A 323 -39.10 -18.77 17.72
N GLN A 324 -39.87 -18.02 18.51
CA GLN A 324 -39.34 -16.98 19.40
C GLN A 324 -38.81 -17.58 20.71
N TYR A 325 -37.55 -17.30 21.03
CA TYR A 325 -37.06 -17.33 22.42
C TYR A 325 -37.02 -15.89 22.95
N ILE A 326 -37.74 -15.62 24.02
CA ILE A 326 -37.74 -14.32 24.70
C ILE A 326 -36.54 -14.28 25.66
N LEU A 327 -35.56 -13.41 25.38
CA LEU A 327 -34.49 -13.08 26.31
C LEU A 327 -34.79 -11.73 26.97
N ILE A 328 -35.02 -11.72 28.28
CA ILE A 328 -35.23 -10.48 29.05
C ILE A 328 -33.87 -9.95 29.50
N THR A 329 -33.39 -8.89 28.86
CA THR A 329 -32.16 -8.19 29.28
C THR A 329 -32.52 -7.00 30.19
N LEU A 330 -32.16 -7.09 31.47
CA LEU A 330 -32.24 -5.97 32.41
C LEU A 330 -31.08 -4.98 32.15
N VAL A 331 -31.43 -3.76 31.76
CA VAL A 331 -30.46 -2.66 31.58
C VAL A 331 -30.18 -2.00 32.94
N PHE A 332 -28.93 -2.05 33.39
CA PHE A 332 -28.45 -1.18 34.46
C PHE A 332 -28.02 0.16 33.87
N TYR A 333 -28.82 1.20 34.09
CA TYR A 333 -28.40 2.57 33.83
C TYR A 333 -27.24 2.95 34.77
N LYS A 334 -26.17 3.50 34.19
CA LYS A 334 -25.23 4.37 34.90
C LYS A 334 -25.17 5.67 34.14
N GLU A 335 -25.73 6.74 34.71
CA GLU A 335 -25.65 8.07 34.13
C GLU A 335 -24.20 8.57 34.16
N GLU A 336 -23.65 8.84 32.99
CA GLU A 336 -22.78 9.99 32.70
C GLU A 336 -22.78 10.15 31.17
N GLN A 337 -23.14 11.34 30.69
CA GLN A 337 -23.51 11.55 29.27
C GLN A 337 -22.31 11.65 28.35
N TYR A 338 -22.24 10.78 27.34
CA TYR A 338 -21.73 11.13 26.00
C TYR A 338 -22.58 10.44 24.94
N PHE A 339 -22.92 11.16 23.86
CA PHE A 339 -23.83 10.71 22.81
C PHE A 339 -23.23 9.55 22.00
N LEU A 340 -23.99 8.46 21.85
CA LEU A 340 -23.70 7.37 20.93
C LEU A 340 -24.85 7.22 19.92
N SER A 341 -24.51 7.06 18.65
CA SER A 341 -25.43 6.75 17.56
C SER A 341 -25.94 5.30 17.66
N PRO A 342 -27.18 5.01 17.22
CA PRO A 342 -27.76 3.67 17.33
C PRO A 342 -27.22 2.72 16.26
N LEU A 343 -26.50 1.69 16.70
CA LEU A 343 -26.06 0.58 15.84
C LEU A 343 -27.24 -0.34 15.52
N LEU A 344 -27.81 -0.23 14.32
CA LEU A 344 -28.79 -1.21 13.82
C LEU A 344 -28.05 -2.42 13.23
N ILE A 345 -28.32 -3.60 13.76
CA ILE A 345 -27.70 -4.85 13.29
C ILE A 345 -28.37 -5.30 11.99
N ALA A 346 -27.65 -5.20 10.88
CA ALA A 346 -28.00 -5.85 9.61
C ALA A 346 -27.31 -7.22 9.50
N THR A 347 -27.99 -8.29 9.87
CA THR A 347 -27.54 -9.68 9.65
C THR A 347 -27.70 -10.09 8.18
N GLU A 348 -26.97 -9.44 7.28
CA GLU A 348 -26.83 -9.89 5.87
C GLU A 348 -25.54 -9.37 5.18
N ALA A 349 -24.58 -8.79 5.94
CA ALA A 349 -23.40 -8.11 5.41
C ALA A 349 -22.06 -8.89 5.54
N SER A 350 -22.08 -10.19 5.85
CA SER A 350 -20.87 -11.01 6.06
C SER A 350 -20.14 -11.44 4.77
N SER A 351 -20.42 -10.81 3.64
CA SER A 351 -19.76 -11.05 2.33
C SER A 351 -19.06 -9.82 1.75
N PHE A 352 -19.09 -8.66 2.41
CA PHE A 352 -18.56 -7.40 1.87
C PHE A 352 -17.37 -6.78 2.61
N TYR A 353 -16.94 -7.35 3.75
CA TYR A 353 -15.82 -6.82 4.52
C TYR A 353 -14.50 -7.56 4.22
N ASN A 354 -14.04 -7.44 2.97
CA ASN A 354 -12.71 -7.94 2.56
C ASN A 354 -12.08 -7.17 1.38
N GLN A 355 -12.61 -5.99 1.03
CA GLN A 355 -11.96 -5.05 0.11
C GLN A 355 -11.46 -3.84 0.91
N THR A 356 -10.16 -3.85 1.16
CA THR A 356 -9.38 -2.64 1.48
C THR A 356 -9.53 -1.62 0.35
N LEU A 357 -9.47 -0.32 0.68
CA LEU A 357 -9.60 0.77 -0.30
C LEU A 357 -8.46 0.85 -1.33
N ALA A 358 -7.46 -0.03 -1.21
CA ALA A 358 -6.70 -0.51 -2.33
C ALA A 358 -6.69 -2.06 -2.28
N ASP A 359 -7.04 -2.72 -3.39
CA ASP A 359 -6.37 -3.98 -3.73
C ASP A 359 -4.86 -3.67 -3.77
N PRO A 360 -3.96 -4.53 -3.26
CA PRO A 360 -2.52 -4.25 -3.30
C PRO A 360 -2.12 -4.00 -4.75
N VAL A 361 -1.66 -2.77 -5.04
CA VAL A 361 -1.49 -2.18 -6.38
C VAL A 361 -1.07 -3.26 -7.36
N SER A 362 -1.99 -3.67 -8.25
CA SER A 362 -1.75 -4.83 -9.10
C SER A 362 -0.64 -4.47 -10.07
N VAL A 363 0.59 -4.87 -9.75
CA VAL A 363 1.78 -4.52 -10.53
C VAL A 363 1.55 -4.98 -11.97
N ALA A 364 1.54 -4.03 -12.89
CA ALA A 364 1.27 -4.30 -14.29
C ALA A 364 2.35 -5.22 -14.86
N ASN A 365 1.96 -6.11 -15.76
CA ASN A 365 2.90 -6.99 -16.45
C ASN A 365 3.62 -6.26 -17.59
N ALA A 366 3.04 -5.19 -18.14
CA ALA A 366 3.79 -4.14 -18.85
C ALA A 366 3.19 -2.77 -18.56
N PHE A 367 4.04 -1.74 -18.57
CA PHE A 367 3.63 -0.35 -18.41
C PHE A 367 4.46 0.60 -19.27
N TYR A 368 3.77 1.35 -20.12
CA TYR A 368 4.34 2.33 -21.05
C TYR A 368 3.93 3.73 -20.58
N ALA A 369 4.83 4.39 -19.85
CA ALA A 369 4.64 5.76 -19.43
C ALA A 369 4.69 6.76 -20.59
N PHE A 370 5.33 6.39 -21.70
CA PHE A 370 5.57 7.25 -22.88
C PHE A 370 6.41 8.52 -22.64
N ASP A 371 7.10 8.61 -21.50
CA ASP A 371 8.01 9.70 -21.08
C ASP A 371 9.24 9.89 -22.00
N GLY A 372 9.02 10.37 -23.23
CA GLY A 372 10.07 10.59 -24.23
C GLY A 372 10.62 9.29 -24.85
N ASN A 373 10.09 8.13 -24.47
CA ASN A 373 10.57 6.82 -24.87
C ASN A 373 9.41 5.80 -25.02
N LEU A 374 9.72 4.62 -25.56
CA LEU A 374 8.78 3.51 -25.76
C LEU A 374 9.10 2.30 -24.88
N PHE A 375 9.77 2.51 -23.75
CA PHE A 375 10.18 1.43 -22.87
C PHE A 375 9.00 0.92 -22.04
N ASP A 376 8.98 -0.40 -21.87
CA ASP A 376 8.14 -1.05 -20.88
C ASP A 376 8.92 -1.13 -19.56
N LEU A 377 8.42 -0.45 -18.53
CA LEU A 377 9.10 -0.35 -17.23
C LEU A 377 9.16 -1.70 -16.48
N TYR A 378 8.39 -2.72 -16.86
CA TYR A 378 8.26 -3.96 -16.10
C TYR A 378 8.75 -5.23 -16.82
N SER A 379 8.40 -5.47 -18.09
CA SER A 379 8.78 -6.72 -18.80
C SER A 379 9.78 -6.54 -19.96
N GLN A 380 10.37 -5.33 -20.10
CA GLN A 380 11.35 -4.98 -21.14
C GLN A 380 10.84 -5.15 -22.59
N ARG A 381 9.51 -5.22 -22.77
CA ARG A 381 8.84 -5.30 -24.08
C ARG A 381 8.75 -3.93 -24.73
N ASN A 382 9.89 -3.40 -25.15
CA ASN A 382 9.97 -2.07 -25.71
C ASN A 382 9.23 -1.96 -27.07
N GLY A 383 8.59 -0.82 -27.30
CA GLY A 383 7.87 -0.53 -28.55
C GLY A 383 8.78 -0.08 -29.70
N GLU A 384 8.44 -0.53 -30.90
CA GLU A 384 9.03 -0.11 -32.17
C GLU A 384 8.02 0.77 -32.94
N VAL A 385 8.44 1.95 -33.40
CA VAL A 385 7.59 2.81 -34.26
C VAL A 385 7.48 2.20 -35.66
N VAL A 386 6.27 2.16 -36.21
CA VAL A 386 6.00 1.75 -37.59
C VAL A 386 5.13 2.76 -38.31
N GLY A 387 5.51 3.11 -39.54
CA GLY A 387 4.83 4.10 -40.37
C GLY A 387 5.52 5.47 -40.31
N GLY A 388 4.80 6.49 -39.87
CA GLY A 388 5.34 7.84 -39.68
C GLY A 388 6.21 8.00 -38.42
N SER A 389 6.58 9.24 -38.12
CA SER A 389 7.27 9.61 -36.88
C SER A 389 6.30 9.72 -35.69
N ILE A 390 6.88 9.64 -34.49
CA ILE A 390 6.23 10.02 -33.23
C ILE A 390 6.84 11.31 -32.69
N SER A 391 6.13 11.98 -31.80
CA SER A 391 6.67 13.04 -30.94
C SER A 391 6.02 12.93 -29.56
N TYR A 392 6.47 13.76 -28.62
CA TYR A 392 5.96 13.76 -27.25
C TYR A 392 5.47 15.15 -26.86
N ILE A 393 4.45 15.20 -26.02
CA ILE A 393 3.92 16.43 -25.40
C ILE A 393 3.77 16.22 -23.89
N GLN A 394 3.43 17.27 -23.13
CA GLN A 394 3.03 17.14 -21.73
C GLN A 394 1.89 16.10 -21.59
N GLY A 395 2.05 15.17 -20.65
CA GLY A 395 1.12 14.06 -20.44
C GLY A 395 -0.14 14.42 -19.66
N TYR A 396 -0.82 13.37 -19.18
CA TYR A 396 -1.83 13.42 -18.13
C TYR A 396 -1.25 14.02 -16.83
N VAL A 397 0.00 13.67 -16.51
CA VAL A 397 0.81 14.32 -15.46
C VAL A 397 1.78 15.33 -16.05
N ALA A 398 2.05 16.44 -15.35
CA ALA A 398 2.88 17.51 -15.92
C ALA A 398 4.37 17.18 -16.04
N TYR A 399 4.87 16.26 -15.22
CA TYR A 399 6.27 15.80 -15.25
C TYR A 399 6.50 14.63 -16.21
N GLY A 400 5.41 14.02 -16.71
CA GLY A 400 5.45 12.96 -17.72
C GLY A 400 5.12 13.48 -19.13
N GLN A 401 5.29 12.60 -20.12
CA GLN A 401 4.99 12.90 -21.51
C GLN A 401 4.07 11.86 -22.16
N ALA A 402 3.07 12.34 -22.87
CA ALA A 402 2.23 11.48 -23.70
C ALA A 402 2.81 11.34 -25.12
N ILE A 403 2.65 10.14 -25.71
CA ILE A 403 3.01 9.92 -27.11
C ILE A 403 1.97 10.54 -28.04
N VAL A 404 2.43 11.28 -29.05
CA VAL A 404 1.61 11.82 -30.13
C VAL A 404 1.50 10.81 -31.27
N LEU A 405 0.27 10.44 -31.60
CA LEU A 405 -0.07 9.47 -32.65
C LEU A 405 -0.85 10.12 -33.79
N ASN A 406 -0.48 9.71 -35.00
CA ASN A 406 -0.74 10.35 -36.29
C ASN A 406 -0.29 11.82 -36.38
N GLN A 407 0.77 12.05 -37.16
CA GLN A 407 1.11 13.34 -37.75
C GLN A 407 1.18 13.19 -39.27
N SER A 408 0.10 13.55 -39.98
CA SER A 408 -0.08 13.48 -41.44
C SER A 408 0.09 12.11 -42.14
N ILE A 409 0.76 11.16 -41.50
CA ILE A 409 1.08 9.81 -41.97
C ILE A 409 0.56 8.83 -40.90
N PRO A 410 0.00 7.67 -41.27
CA PRO A 410 -0.32 6.62 -40.32
C PRO A 410 0.91 6.20 -39.52
N THR A 411 0.83 6.29 -38.19
CA THR A 411 1.87 5.86 -37.25
C THR A 411 1.23 4.93 -36.23
N GLN A 412 1.93 3.85 -35.87
CA GLN A 412 1.56 2.94 -34.80
C GLN A 412 2.81 2.47 -34.04
N ILE A 413 2.61 1.90 -32.86
CA ILE A 413 3.67 1.24 -32.09
C ILE A 413 3.44 -0.27 -32.15
N ASN A 414 4.48 -1.02 -32.48
CA ASN A 414 4.48 -2.47 -32.44
C ASN A 414 5.33 -2.94 -31.25
N VAL A 415 4.79 -3.81 -30.40
CA VAL A 415 5.54 -4.42 -29.29
C VAL A 415 5.68 -5.92 -29.50
N LYS A 416 6.84 -6.47 -29.13
CA LYS A 416 7.21 -7.89 -29.27
C LYS A 416 8.00 -8.40 -28.05
N PRO A 417 7.89 -9.69 -27.71
CA PRO A 417 6.81 -10.60 -28.10
C PRO A 417 5.51 -10.20 -27.41
N ASN A 418 4.36 -10.64 -27.95
CA ASN A 418 3.08 -10.49 -27.26
C ASN A 418 3.04 -11.34 -25.96
N PHE A 419 2.03 -11.10 -25.12
CA PHE A 419 1.69 -11.94 -23.98
C PHE A 419 1.05 -13.27 -24.41
N ASP A 420 1.30 -14.31 -23.63
CA ASP A 420 0.70 -15.64 -23.82
C ASP A 420 -0.64 -15.74 -23.08
N PHE A 421 -1.73 -15.38 -23.76
CA PHE A 421 -3.08 -15.59 -23.28
C PHE A 421 -3.61 -16.99 -23.63
N ASN A 422 -4.43 -17.51 -22.74
CA ASN A 422 -5.27 -18.69 -22.97
C ASN A 422 -6.69 -18.41 -22.44
N VAL A 423 -7.63 -19.34 -22.63
CA VAL A 423 -9.05 -19.19 -22.22
C VAL A 423 -9.26 -19.03 -20.70
N SER A 424 -8.26 -19.39 -19.88
CA SER A 424 -8.26 -19.18 -18.43
C SER A 424 -7.43 -17.96 -17.97
N SER A 425 -6.88 -17.17 -18.89
CA SER A 425 -6.15 -15.94 -18.55
C SER A 425 -7.11 -14.76 -18.29
N SER A 426 -7.28 -14.39 -17.01
CA SER A 426 -7.81 -13.07 -16.66
C SER A 426 -6.84 -11.97 -17.07
N PHE A 427 -7.34 -10.77 -17.38
CA PHE A 427 -6.49 -9.61 -17.68
C PHE A 427 -7.17 -8.27 -17.40
N THR A 428 -6.37 -7.22 -17.40
CA THR A 428 -6.79 -5.82 -17.46
C THR A 428 -5.89 -5.07 -18.43
N ILE A 429 -6.48 -4.30 -19.33
CA ILE A 429 -5.80 -3.36 -20.22
C ILE A 429 -6.41 -1.99 -19.99
N GLU A 430 -5.59 -0.99 -19.67
CA GLU A 430 -6.07 0.34 -19.32
C GLU A 430 -5.03 1.42 -19.64
N GLY A 431 -5.42 2.69 -19.60
CA GLY A 431 -4.52 3.82 -19.78
C GLY A 431 -5.28 5.10 -20.12
N PHE A 432 -4.55 6.19 -20.31
CA PHE A 432 -5.12 7.48 -20.64
C PHE A 432 -4.97 7.79 -22.13
N PHE A 433 -5.97 8.47 -22.70
CA PHE A 433 -5.94 8.94 -24.08
C PHE A 433 -6.65 10.29 -24.26
N MET A 434 -6.26 11.04 -25.28
CA MET A 434 -6.92 12.29 -25.69
C MET A 434 -7.10 12.32 -27.20
N LEU A 435 -8.35 12.45 -27.67
CA LEU A 435 -8.63 12.67 -29.10
C LEU A 435 -8.39 14.12 -29.50
N ARG A 436 -7.71 14.35 -30.64
CA ARG A 436 -7.45 15.71 -31.17
C ARG A 436 -8.41 16.16 -32.27
N LYS A 437 -9.26 15.27 -32.73
CA LYS A 437 -10.39 15.53 -33.63
C LYS A 437 -11.45 14.45 -33.42
N THR A 438 -12.69 14.70 -33.82
CA THR A 438 -13.74 13.68 -33.78
C THR A 438 -13.31 12.50 -34.64
N GLN A 439 -13.11 11.35 -34.01
CA GLN A 439 -12.62 10.15 -34.67
C GLN A 439 -13.62 9.02 -34.47
N LEU A 440 -14.24 8.59 -35.57
CA LEU A 440 -15.24 7.54 -35.54
C LEU A 440 -14.60 6.16 -35.30
N ASN A 441 -13.50 5.85 -35.99
CA ASN A 441 -12.88 4.52 -35.92
C ASN A 441 -11.37 4.61 -35.67
N ALA A 442 -10.85 3.84 -34.71
CA ALA A 442 -9.44 3.80 -34.33
C ALA A 442 -9.10 2.51 -33.57
N THR A 443 -7.86 2.04 -33.57
CA THR A 443 -7.38 1.08 -32.56
C THR A 443 -6.58 1.82 -31.50
N LEU A 444 -7.02 1.73 -30.25
CA LEU A 444 -6.25 2.21 -29.10
C LEU A 444 -5.13 1.20 -28.83
N ILE A 445 -5.50 -0.08 -28.68
CA ILE A 445 -4.57 -1.18 -28.47
C ILE A 445 -5.18 -2.51 -28.93
N GLN A 446 -4.35 -3.39 -29.49
CA GLN A 446 -4.71 -4.72 -29.96
C GLN A 446 -3.63 -5.75 -29.55
N LEU A 447 -4.04 -6.79 -28.83
CA LEU A 447 -3.23 -7.94 -28.42
C LEU A 447 -3.75 -9.15 -29.20
N MET A 448 -2.93 -9.75 -30.07
CA MET A 448 -3.38 -10.79 -31.03
C MET A 448 -4.45 -10.24 -32.02
N PRO A 449 -4.96 -11.04 -32.99
CA PRO A 449 -6.10 -10.63 -33.81
C PRO A 449 -7.45 -10.58 -33.07
N PHE A 450 -7.50 -10.93 -31.77
CA PHE A 450 -8.74 -11.32 -31.08
C PHE A 450 -8.97 -10.63 -29.73
N ILE A 451 -8.00 -9.89 -29.19
CA ILE A 451 -8.22 -9.03 -28.01
C ILE A 451 -7.90 -7.61 -28.45
N SER A 452 -8.88 -6.71 -28.49
CA SER A 452 -8.62 -5.34 -28.92
C SER A 452 -9.57 -4.34 -28.29
N MET A 453 -9.07 -3.11 -28.15
CA MET A 453 -9.74 -1.92 -27.67
C MET A 453 -9.65 -0.87 -28.76
N ASN A 454 -10.82 -0.43 -29.21
CA ASN A 454 -11.00 0.38 -30.41
C ASN A 454 -12.01 1.50 -30.12
N LEU A 455 -12.01 2.51 -30.97
CA LEU A 455 -13.16 3.38 -31.16
C LEU A 455 -13.95 2.82 -32.34
N ILE A 456 -15.27 2.71 -32.20
CA ILE A 456 -16.20 2.34 -33.28
C ILE A 456 -17.34 3.34 -33.28
N ASN A 457 -17.54 4.06 -34.38
CA ASN A 457 -18.47 5.19 -34.49
C ASN A 457 -18.34 6.24 -33.36
N GLY A 458 -17.16 6.40 -32.78
CA GLY A 458 -16.86 7.39 -31.72
C GLY A 458 -17.16 6.94 -30.29
N VAL A 459 -17.62 5.70 -30.07
CA VAL A 459 -17.74 5.09 -28.74
C VAL A 459 -16.63 4.06 -28.52
N LEU A 460 -16.30 3.79 -27.26
CA LEU A 460 -15.35 2.73 -26.90
C LEU A 460 -15.91 1.35 -27.27
N ALA A 461 -15.07 0.48 -27.82
CA ALA A 461 -15.44 -0.87 -28.21
C ALA A 461 -14.31 -1.85 -27.89
N ALA A 462 -14.67 -3.02 -27.34
CA ALA A 462 -13.72 -4.09 -27.10
C ALA A 462 -14.14 -5.39 -27.78
N SER A 463 -13.15 -6.15 -28.28
CA SER A 463 -13.34 -7.50 -28.81
C SER A 463 -12.59 -8.50 -27.93
N LEU A 464 -13.22 -9.64 -27.64
CA LEU A 464 -12.65 -10.73 -26.84
C LEU A 464 -12.87 -12.07 -27.55
N GLY A 465 -11.77 -12.70 -27.99
CA GLY A 465 -11.86 -13.90 -28.81
C GLY A 465 -12.48 -13.62 -30.19
N SER A 466 -12.95 -14.66 -30.86
CA SER A 466 -13.63 -14.55 -32.16
C SER A 466 -15.15 -14.37 -32.06
N ASN A 467 -15.71 -14.28 -30.84
CA ASN A 467 -17.16 -14.41 -30.59
C ASN A 467 -17.79 -13.34 -29.68
N ILE A 468 -17.01 -12.44 -29.07
CA ILE A 468 -17.53 -11.43 -28.12
C ILE A 468 -17.11 -10.03 -28.55
N THR A 469 -18.06 -9.11 -28.53
CA THR A 469 -17.83 -7.68 -28.79
C THR A 469 -18.66 -6.84 -27.83
N LEU A 470 -17.98 -5.97 -27.08
CA LEU A 470 -18.56 -4.95 -26.23
C LEU A 470 -18.53 -3.63 -26.99
N LEU A 471 -19.66 -2.91 -26.93
CA LEU A 471 -19.80 -1.55 -27.43
C LEU A 471 -20.29 -0.72 -26.24
N GLY A 472 -19.57 0.35 -25.93
CA GLY A 472 -19.98 1.34 -24.96
C GLY A 472 -21.11 2.21 -25.48
N THR A 473 -21.44 3.22 -24.68
CA THR A 473 -22.56 4.15 -24.89
C THR A 473 -22.10 5.60 -25.00
N SER A 474 -20.99 5.95 -24.35
CA SER A 474 -20.46 7.30 -24.27
C SER A 474 -19.66 7.65 -25.53
N VAL A 475 -20.05 8.75 -26.18
CA VAL A 475 -19.27 9.34 -27.28
C VAL A 475 -18.09 10.08 -26.68
N ILE A 476 -16.87 9.67 -27.06
CA ILE A 476 -15.65 10.23 -26.49
C ILE A 476 -15.47 11.67 -26.99
N SER A 477 -15.17 12.58 -26.06
CA SER A 477 -14.97 13.99 -26.37
C SER A 477 -13.59 14.23 -27.02
N THR A 478 -13.32 15.47 -27.44
CA THR A 478 -12.02 15.85 -27.99
C THR A 478 -11.35 16.91 -27.13
N ASN A 479 -10.02 16.88 -27.08
CA ASN A 479 -9.18 17.76 -26.28
C ASN A 479 -9.40 17.63 -24.75
N GLN A 480 -9.91 16.48 -24.31
CA GLN A 480 -9.95 16.07 -22.90
C GLN A 480 -9.22 14.74 -22.74
N TRP A 481 -8.59 14.55 -21.58
CA TRP A 481 -8.05 13.26 -21.17
C TRP A 481 -9.20 12.36 -20.71
N HIS A 482 -9.18 11.12 -21.17
CA HIS A 482 -10.06 10.06 -20.69
C HIS A 482 -9.23 8.85 -20.27
N HIS A 483 -9.62 8.17 -19.19
CA HIS A 483 -9.14 6.83 -18.88
C HIS A 483 -10.01 5.81 -19.63
N PHE A 484 -9.39 4.78 -20.19
CA PHE A 484 -10.11 3.59 -20.66
C PHE A 484 -9.70 2.37 -19.84
N SER A 485 -10.61 1.41 -19.71
CA SER A 485 -10.28 0.07 -19.21
C SER A 485 -11.04 -1.03 -19.93
N PHE A 486 -10.41 -2.19 -20.00
CA PHE A 486 -10.96 -3.44 -20.49
C PHE A 486 -10.48 -4.57 -19.58
N VAL A 487 -11.42 -5.13 -18.82
CA VAL A 487 -11.17 -6.19 -17.83
C VAL A 487 -11.84 -7.47 -18.32
N PHE A 488 -11.14 -8.60 -18.21
CA PHE A 488 -11.72 -9.94 -18.33
C PHE A 488 -11.33 -10.76 -17.09
N ASP A 489 -12.34 -11.24 -16.36
CA ASP A 489 -12.19 -12.21 -15.29
C ASP A 489 -12.64 -13.59 -15.81
N SER A 490 -11.67 -14.48 -15.99
CA SER A 490 -11.89 -15.85 -16.45
C SER A 490 -12.51 -16.76 -15.40
N ILE A 491 -12.38 -16.43 -14.11
CA ILE A 491 -12.95 -17.19 -12.98
C ILE A 491 -14.45 -16.87 -12.86
N GLN A 492 -14.80 -15.59 -12.97
CA GLN A 492 -16.21 -15.16 -12.93
C GLN A 492 -16.92 -15.29 -14.28
N GLN A 493 -16.17 -15.50 -15.38
CA GLN A 493 -16.68 -15.44 -16.76
C GLN A 493 -17.38 -14.10 -17.05
N ILE A 494 -16.73 -13.00 -16.66
CA ILE A 494 -17.22 -11.62 -16.83
C ILE A 494 -16.19 -10.80 -17.58
N THR A 495 -16.64 -9.97 -18.51
CA THR A 495 -15.81 -8.92 -19.11
C THR A 495 -16.51 -7.57 -19.05
N THR A 496 -15.74 -6.52 -18.82
CA THR A 496 -16.22 -5.17 -18.57
C THR A 496 -15.34 -4.16 -19.30
N ILE A 497 -15.96 -3.16 -19.92
CA ILE A 497 -15.31 -1.95 -20.40
C ILE A 497 -15.80 -0.73 -19.62
N SER A 498 -14.89 0.22 -19.38
CA SER A 498 -15.18 1.45 -18.64
C SER A 498 -14.45 2.64 -19.25
N ILE A 499 -15.05 3.83 -19.13
CA ILE A 499 -14.44 5.13 -19.40
C ILE A 499 -14.45 5.94 -18.11
N ASP A 500 -13.33 6.57 -17.76
CA ASP A 500 -13.19 7.42 -16.57
C ASP A 500 -13.65 6.73 -15.26
N GLY A 501 -13.31 5.45 -15.12
CA GLY A 501 -13.74 4.57 -14.03
C GLY A 501 -15.23 4.15 -14.05
N THR A 502 -16.03 4.74 -14.95
CA THR A 502 -17.45 4.46 -15.11
C THR A 502 -17.67 3.32 -16.10
N VAL A 503 -18.32 2.24 -15.65
CA VAL A 503 -18.62 1.06 -16.47
C VAL A 503 -19.57 1.43 -17.60
N GLU A 504 -19.09 1.28 -18.83
CA GLU A 504 -19.84 1.47 -20.07
C GLU A 504 -20.67 0.23 -20.41
N LYS A 505 -20.06 -0.96 -20.26
CA LYS A 505 -20.74 -2.23 -20.50
C LYS A 505 -20.06 -3.38 -19.77
N THR A 506 -20.87 -4.27 -19.21
CA THR A 506 -20.45 -5.58 -18.69
C THR A 506 -21.20 -6.68 -19.41
N GLN A 507 -20.52 -7.79 -19.71
CA GLN A 507 -21.12 -9.02 -20.21
C GLN A 507 -20.64 -10.19 -19.34
N SER A 508 -21.58 -11.00 -18.86
CA SER A 508 -21.35 -12.14 -17.95
C SER A 508 -21.73 -13.48 -18.60
N SER A 509 -21.34 -14.58 -17.96
CA SER A 509 -21.56 -15.95 -18.44
C SER A 509 -20.97 -16.18 -19.83
N ILE A 510 -19.76 -15.67 -20.05
CA ILE A 510 -19.07 -15.72 -21.35
C ILE A 510 -17.99 -16.80 -21.40
N GLU A 511 -17.91 -17.48 -22.55
CA GLU A 511 -16.78 -18.35 -22.88
C GLU A 511 -16.09 -17.80 -24.15
N PRO A 512 -14.97 -17.08 -24.01
CA PRO A 512 -14.29 -16.47 -25.13
C PRO A 512 -13.52 -17.53 -25.93
N VAL A 513 -13.77 -17.58 -27.24
CA VAL A 513 -13.00 -18.42 -28.17
C VAL A 513 -11.71 -17.69 -28.49
N ILE A 514 -10.66 -17.93 -27.69
CA ILE A 514 -9.30 -17.42 -27.88
C ILE A 514 -8.47 -18.52 -28.56
N PRO A 515 -8.11 -18.37 -29.85
CA PRO A 515 -7.21 -19.31 -30.52
C PRO A 515 -5.83 -19.33 -29.86
N LEU A 516 -5.19 -20.51 -29.81
CA LEU A 516 -3.84 -20.68 -29.25
C LEU A 516 -2.85 -19.68 -29.88
N ASN A 517 -2.09 -19.00 -29.03
CA ASN A 517 -1.19 -17.94 -29.43
C ASN A 517 -0.10 -18.45 -30.38
N ASN A 518 0.22 -17.65 -31.40
CA ASN A 518 1.41 -17.85 -32.21
C ASN A 518 2.52 -16.98 -31.60
N SER A 519 3.67 -17.58 -31.25
CA SER A 519 4.80 -16.89 -30.59
C SER A 519 5.47 -15.79 -31.43
N LYS A 520 4.88 -15.43 -32.58
CA LYS A 520 5.27 -14.31 -33.46
C LYS A 520 4.24 -13.17 -33.50
N SER A 521 3.12 -13.28 -32.79
CA SER A 521 2.13 -12.21 -32.71
C SER A 521 2.71 -10.96 -32.01
N ILE A 522 2.20 -9.81 -32.41
CA ILE A 522 2.62 -8.49 -31.93
C ILE A 522 1.47 -7.81 -31.18
N ILE A 523 1.79 -6.91 -30.26
CA ILE A 523 0.82 -5.93 -29.75
C ILE A 523 0.90 -4.72 -30.68
N ILE A 524 -0.25 -4.16 -31.05
CA ILE A 524 -0.35 -2.94 -31.86
C ILE A 524 -1.00 -1.87 -30.99
N ILE A 525 -0.35 -0.71 -30.83
CA ILE A 525 -0.88 0.44 -30.09
C ILE A 525 -1.06 1.60 -31.07
N GLY A 526 -2.22 2.25 -31.01
CA GLY A 526 -2.49 3.48 -31.75
C GLY A 526 -2.72 3.34 -33.25
N ALA A 527 -3.00 2.13 -33.78
CA ALA A 527 -3.18 1.97 -35.22
C ALA A 527 -4.35 2.79 -35.76
N GLY A 528 -4.03 3.73 -36.64
CA GLY A 528 -4.97 4.69 -37.19
C GLY A 528 -5.52 5.70 -36.18
N PHE A 529 -4.98 5.81 -34.95
CA PHE A 529 -5.44 6.73 -33.91
C PHE A 529 -4.83 8.14 -34.08
N HIS A 530 -5.65 9.20 -33.92
CA HIS A 530 -5.25 10.60 -34.08
C HIS A 530 -5.42 11.36 -32.75
N GLY A 531 -4.39 11.32 -31.91
CA GLY A 531 -4.48 11.84 -30.55
C GLY A 531 -3.23 11.58 -29.74
N TYR A 532 -3.40 11.56 -28.43
CA TYR A 532 -2.36 11.26 -27.45
C TYR A 532 -2.72 10.00 -26.67
N ILE A 533 -1.73 9.19 -26.29
CA ILE A 533 -1.86 8.07 -25.35
C ILE A 533 -0.81 8.24 -24.25
N ASP A 534 -1.16 7.89 -23.02
CA ASP A 534 -0.32 8.03 -21.83
C ASP A 534 -0.60 6.89 -20.83
N GLN A 535 0.38 6.57 -19.98
CA GLN A 535 0.34 5.57 -18.90
C GLN A 535 -0.39 4.25 -19.27
N LEU A 536 -0.05 3.67 -20.42
CA LEU A 536 -0.69 2.44 -20.89
C LEU A 536 -0.22 1.23 -20.09
N SER A 537 -1.17 0.52 -19.47
CA SER A 537 -0.95 -0.61 -18.57
C SER A 537 -1.59 -1.90 -19.11
N ILE A 538 -0.89 -3.02 -18.95
CA ILE A 538 -1.39 -4.37 -19.23
C ILE A 538 -1.07 -5.26 -18.03
N SER A 539 -2.11 -5.83 -17.39
CA SER A 539 -2.01 -6.77 -16.28
C SER A 539 -2.63 -8.12 -16.66
N LEU A 540 -2.00 -9.22 -16.24
CA LEU A 540 -2.48 -10.60 -16.41
C LEU A 540 -3.37 -11.04 -15.23
N LYS A 541 -4.03 -10.08 -14.58
CA LYS A 541 -5.02 -10.25 -13.52
C LYS A 541 -6.20 -9.33 -13.82
N ALA A 542 -7.41 -9.74 -13.42
CA ALA A 542 -8.57 -8.87 -13.47
C ALA A 542 -8.54 -7.90 -12.29
N LYS A 543 -8.61 -6.59 -12.56
CA LYS A 543 -8.79 -5.57 -11.51
C LYS A 543 -10.27 -5.49 -11.10
N SER A 544 -10.50 -5.21 -9.82
CA SER A 544 -11.83 -4.89 -9.30
C SER A 544 -12.34 -3.55 -9.86
N ARG A 545 -13.67 -3.33 -9.85
CA ARG A 545 -14.26 -2.06 -10.30
C ARG A 545 -13.75 -0.86 -9.49
N GLN A 546 -13.51 -1.07 -8.19
CA GLN A 546 -12.94 -0.09 -7.28
C GLN A 546 -11.49 0.23 -7.65
N ALA A 547 -10.65 -0.76 -7.97
CA ALA A 547 -9.30 -0.53 -8.46
C ALA A 547 -9.30 0.27 -9.79
N ILE A 548 -10.13 -0.11 -10.77
CA ILE A 548 -10.28 0.66 -12.02
C ILE A 548 -10.73 2.11 -11.76
N LEU A 549 -11.69 2.33 -10.86
CA LEU A 549 -12.12 3.68 -10.49
C LEU A 549 -11.02 4.48 -9.79
N TRP A 550 -10.21 3.82 -8.96
CA TRP A 550 -9.04 4.40 -8.29
C TRP A 550 -8.00 4.85 -9.32
N ASP A 551 -7.55 3.93 -10.18
CA ASP A 551 -6.53 4.18 -11.20
C ASP A 551 -6.97 5.26 -12.21
N ALA A 552 -8.26 5.30 -12.55
CA ALA A 552 -8.83 6.29 -13.46
C ALA A 552 -8.97 7.70 -12.85
N THR A 553 -9.19 7.83 -11.53
CA THR A 553 -9.71 9.07 -10.94
C THR A 553 -8.98 9.59 -9.70
N VAL A 554 -8.02 8.87 -9.13
CA VAL A 554 -7.11 9.43 -8.12
C VAL A 554 -5.97 10.16 -8.82
N ALA A 555 -5.97 11.49 -8.70
CA ALA A 555 -4.90 12.32 -9.22
C ALA A 555 -3.63 12.20 -8.35
N ALA A 556 -3.79 12.14 -7.02
CA ALA A 556 -2.73 11.83 -6.07
C ALA A 556 -3.29 11.44 -4.69
N TYR A 557 -2.48 10.76 -3.89
CA TYR A 557 -2.76 10.46 -2.48
C TYR A 557 -1.49 10.63 -1.65
N TYR A 558 -1.54 11.51 -0.65
CA TYR A 558 -0.46 11.77 0.28
C TYR A 558 -0.91 11.41 1.69
N PRO A 559 -0.40 10.31 2.28
CA PRO A 559 -0.72 9.96 3.67
C PRO A 559 -0.21 10.98 4.67
N LEU A 560 0.77 11.83 4.31
CA LEU A 560 1.42 12.82 5.21
C LEU A 560 2.13 12.19 6.42
N ASP A 561 2.54 10.92 6.28
CA ASP A 561 3.09 10.05 7.34
C ASP A 561 4.59 9.67 7.15
N VAL A 562 5.00 8.40 7.29
CA VAL A 562 6.33 7.92 6.88
C VAL A 562 6.48 7.85 5.36
N SER A 563 7.40 8.67 4.84
CA SER A 563 7.52 9.00 3.40
C SER A 563 6.43 9.94 2.89
N TRP A 564 5.90 10.80 3.77
CA TRP A 564 5.01 11.94 3.52
C TRP A 564 5.21 12.74 2.22
N LEU A 565 6.43 12.81 1.65
CA LEU A 565 6.70 13.49 0.37
C LEU A 565 6.33 12.66 -0.88
N LEU A 566 6.06 11.36 -0.74
CA LEU A 566 5.74 10.48 -1.88
C LEU A 566 4.25 10.47 -2.16
N ASP A 567 3.89 10.64 -3.44
CA ASP A 567 2.55 10.31 -3.92
C ASP A 567 2.38 8.79 -3.90
N LYS A 568 1.35 8.31 -3.18
CA LYS A 568 0.90 6.92 -3.11
C LYS A 568 -0.23 6.62 -4.10
N GLY A 569 -0.73 7.64 -4.81
CA GLY A 569 -1.62 7.51 -5.95
C GLY A 569 -0.88 6.99 -7.21
N PRO A 570 -1.60 6.80 -8.32
CA PRO A 570 -1.06 6.18 -9.53
C PRO A 570 -0.07 7.07 -10.32
N ASN A 571 0.06 8.35 -9.96
CA ASN A 571 0.67 9.39 -10.80
C ASN A 571 2.09 9.84 -10.38
N GLY A 572 2.57 9.45 -9.19
CA GLY A 572 3.94 9.73 -8.74
C GLY A 572 4.26 11.22 -8.56
N LEU A 573 3.26 12.07 -8.28
CA LEU A 573 3.41 13.53 -8.13
C LEU A 573 4.06 13.93 -6.80
N ASN A 574 5.29 13.47 -6.55
CA ASN A 574 6.00 13.70 -5.28
C ASN A 574 6.07 15.19 -4.89
N ALA A 575 5.83 15.44 -3.61
CA ALA A 575 5.77 16.77 -3.01
C ALA A 575 7.14 17.27 -2.51
N THR A 576 7.17 18.55 -2.16
CA THR A 576 8.27 19.21 -1.44
C THR A 576 7.73 19.87 -0.17
N ALA A 577 8.60 20.20 0.78
CA ALA A 577 8.18 20.85 2.02
C ALA A 577 9.32 21.55 2.74
N SER A 578 8.96 22.47 3.64
CA SER A 578 9.89 23.04 4.63
C SER A 578 9.20 23.18 5.98
N ASP A 579 9.99 23.07 7.04
CA ASP A 579 9.65 23.47 8.42
C ASP A 579 8.46 22.78 9.11
N VAL A 580 7.78 21.84 8.45
CA VAL A 580 6.80 20.96 9.09
C VAL A 580 7.42 20.03 10.15
N ILE A 581 6.58 19.52 11.04
CA ILE A 581 6.96 18.62 12.14
C ILE A 581 6.07 17.37 12.07
N PRO A 582 6.63 16.16 11.89
CA PRO A 582 5.86 14.92 12.02
C PRO A 582 5.35 14.73 13.46
N ILE A 583 4.08 14.38 13.59
CA ILE A 583 3.38 14.13 14.86
C ILE A 583 2.48 12.90 14.74
N TYR A 584 1.87 12.45 15.83
CA TYR A 584 0.80 11.45 15.76
C TYR A 584 -0.45 12.02 15.05
N GLY A 585 -0.91 11.28 14.04
CA GLY A 585 -1.97 11.69 13.12
C GLY A 585 -3.38 11.29 13.56
N TRP A 586 -4.29 11.34 12.60
CA TRP A 586 -5.51 10.53 12.55
C TRP A 586 -5.16 9.09 12.14
N HIS A 587 -4.34 8.92 11.10
CA HIS A 587 -3.84 7.63 10.62
C HIS A 587 -2.30 7.60 10.75
N TYR A 588 -1.77 6.82 11.69
CA TYR A 588 -0.35 6.79 12.09
C TYR A 588 0.28 8.15 12.43
N ASN A 589 0.81 8.88 11.45
CA ASN A 589 1.52 10.14 11.61
C ASN A 589 0.95 11.21 10.68
N ALA A 590 0.92 12.45 11.15
CA ALA A 590 0.50 13.63 10.39
C ALA A 590 1.60 14.69 10.38
N LEU A 591 1.42 15.72 9.55
CA LEU A 591 2.29 16.90 9.53
C LEU A 591 1.67 18.04 10.33
N ASN A 592 2.45 18.59 11.27
CA ASN A 592 2.13 19.81 12.00
C ASN A 592 2.86 21.02 11.36
N PHE A 593 2.15 22.14 11.24
CA PHE A 593 2.56 23.34 10.51
C PHE A 593 2.85 24.54 11.43
N ASN A 594 3.04 24.33 12.74
CA ASN A 594 3.16 25.42 13.72
C ASN A 594 4.45 26.28 13.62
N LYS A 595 5.39 25.98 12.71
CA LYS A 595 6.56 26.83 12.48
C LYS A 595 6.22 27.94 11.48
N SER A 596 6.77 29.14 11.72
CA SER A 596 6.63 30.28 10.80
C SER A 596 7.10 29.91 9.39
N GLY A 597 6.17 29.95 8.43
CA GLY A 597 6.43 29.64 7.04
C GLY A 597 6.53 28.16 6.69
N ALA A 598 6.13 27.24 7.58
CA ALA A 598 6.02 25.82 7.27
C ALA A 598 5.06 25.57 6.10
N TYR A 599 5.49 24.76 5.14
CA TYR A 599 4.68 24.41 3.98
C TYR A 599 4.91 22.98 3.53
N TYR A 600 3.93 22.46 2.81
CA TYR A 600 4.00 21.24 2.02
C TYR A 600 3.37 21.55 0.67
N GLU A 601 4.01 21.16 -0.43
CA GLU A 601 3.59 21.57 -1.77
C GLU A 601 3.77 20.44 -2.79
N ALA A 602 2.65 20.05 -3.41
CA ALA A 602 2.60 19.10 -4.51
C ALA A 602 2.20 19.83 -5.80
N SER A 603 2.90 19.56 -6.89
CA SER A 603 2.71 20.22 -8.18
C SER A 603 2.50 19.20 -9.30
N GLY A 604 2.01 19.67 -10.45
CA GLY A 604 1.93 18.87 -11.67
C GLY A 604 0.55 18.33 -12.03
N PHE A 605 -0.49 18.77 -11.32
CA PHE A 605 -1.88 18.43 -11.58
C PHE A 605 -2.40 19.14 -12.85
N THR A 606 -2.33 18.49 -14.02
CA THR A 606 -2.77 19.13 -15.28
C THR A 606 -4.30 19.29 -15.36
N VAL A 607 -5.01 18.26 -14.89
CA VAL A 607 -6.47 18.08 -14.96
C VAL A 607 -7.23 18.97 -13.99
N LEU A 608 -6.67 19.26 -12.81
CA LEU A 608 -7.30 20.15 -11.84
C LEU A 608 -7.53 21.53 -12.46
N GLY A 609 -8.75 22.02 -12.33
CA GLY A 609 -9.19 23.25 -12.97
C GLY A 609 -9.17 23.23 -14.51
N THR A 610 -9.26 22.07 -15.16
CA THR A 610 -9.61 22.05 -16.59
C THR A 610 -11.10 22.38 -16.74
N PRO A 611 -11.50 23.22 -17.72
CA PRO A 611 -12.89 23.60 -17.90
C PRO A 611 -13.81 22.38 -18.02
N ARG A 612 -14.85 22.34 -17.17
CA ARG A 612 -15.85 21.27 -17.08
C ARG A 612 -15.37 19.91 -16.56
N HIS A 613 -14.14 19.81 -16.03
CA HIS A 613 -13.70 18.59 -15.37
C HIS A 613 -14.03 18.63 -13.88
N ALA A 614 -14.74 17.62 -13.41
CA ALA A 614 -15.03 17.49 -11.99
C ALA A 614 -13.74 17.20 -11.20
N PHE A 615 -13.68 17.64 -9.94
CA PHE A 615 -12.60 17.31 -9.02
C PHE A 615 -13.09 17.31 -7.57
N SER A 616 -12.32 16.65 -6.71
CA SER A 616 -12.53 16.69 -5.26
C SER A 616 -11.19 16.67 -4.54
N ILE A 617 -11.14 17.31 -3.37
CA ILE A 617 -9.98 17.24 -2.46
C ILE A 617 -10.52 16.91 -1.08
N ALA A 618 -9.91 15.94 -0.43
CA ALA A 618 -10.28 15.47 0.89
C ALA A 618 -9.03 15.32 1.77
N LEU A 619 -9.11 15.73 3.04
CA LEU A 619 -8.02 15.62 4.00
C LEU A 619 -8.53 15.71 5.44
N TRP A 620 -7.75 15.18 6.38
CA TRP A 620 -7.99 15.36 7.81
C TRP A 620 -7.31 16.63 8.33
N VAL A 621 -8.03 17.39 9.15
CA VAL A 621 -7.60 18.69 9.66
C VAL A 621 -7.76 18.76 11.19
N ARG A 622 -6.72 19.22 11.89
CA ARG A 622 -6.74 19.53 13.32
C ARG A 622 -6.19 20.93 13.58
N ALA A 623 -7.08 21.91 13.78
CA ALA A 623 -6.69 23.27 14.13
C ALA A 623 -6.29 23.37 15.62
N GLU A 624 -5.15 23.97 15.96
CA GLU A 624 -4.62 23.97 17.34
C GLU A 624 -4.86 25.31 18.06
N THR A 625 -4.61 26.44 17.39
CA THR A 625 -4.67 27.79 18.01
C THR A 625 -5.41 28.87 17.20
N GLN A 626 -6.22 28.50 16.21
CA GLN A 626 -6.95 29.37 15.25
C GLN A 626 -6.04 30.15 14.26
N PRO A 627 -6.62 31.04 13.43
CA PRO A 627 -7.08 30.73 12.08
C PRO A 627 -6.03 31.05 11.01
N GLY A 628 -6.17 30.45 9.84
CA GLY A 628 -5.32 30.71 8.68
C GLY A 628 -5.75 29.87 7.49
N ILE A 629 -5.14 30.12 6.34
CA ILE A 629 -5.27 29.28 5.15
C ILE A 629 -4.44 28.02 5.34
N PHE A 630 -5.08 26.85 5.28
CA PHE A 630 -4.40 25.56 5.43
C PHE A 630 -4.25 24.82 4.09
N LEU A 631 -4.99 25.19 3.05
CA LEU A 631 -4.86 24.63 1.70
C LEU A 631 -5.16 25.69 0.64
N THR A 632 -4.30 25.80 -0.37
CA THR A 632 -4.55 26.55 -1.62
C THR A 632 -4.32 25.67 -2.83
N VAL A 633 -5.19 25.77 -3.83
CA VAL A 633 -5.00 25.19 -5.17
C VAL A 633 -4.87 26.32 -6.17
N ALA A 634 -3.70 26.47 -6.77
CA ALA A 634 -3.39 27.59 -7.65
C ALA A 634 -2.26 27.28 -8.63
N ASN A 635 -2.04 28.19 -9.58
CA ASN A 635 -0.84 28.24 -10.41
C ASN A 635 -0.45 29.71 -10.71
N PRO A 636 0.61 29.98 -11.49
CA PRO A 636 1.04 31.35 -11.83
C PRO A 636 0.05 32.21 -12.62
N TYR A 637 -1.13 31.70 -13.00
CA TYR A 637 -2.16 32.42 -13.75
C TYR A 637 -3.58 32.37 -13.13
N THR A 638 -3.87 31.39 -12.27
CA THR A 638 -5.22 31.22 -11.71
C THR A 638 -5.17 30.66 -10.28
N CYS A 639 -6.16 31.03 -9.48
CA CYS A 639 -6.46 30.43 -8.19
C CYS A 639 -7.78 29.65 -8.33
N LEU A 640 -7.87 28.44 -7.78
CA LEU A 640 -9.02 27.52 -7.98
C LEU A 640 -9.82 27.33 -6.69
N LEU A 641 -9.12 27.15 -5.56
CA LEU A 641 -9.70 26.87 -4.26
C LEU A 641 -8.78 27.37 -3.15
N VAL A 642 -9.37 28.00 -2.13
CA VAL A 642 -8.70 28.28 -0.85
C VAL A 642 -9.55 27.70 0.27
N LEU A 643 -8.97 26.85 1.12
CA LEU A 643 -9.59 26.39 2.36
C LEU A 643 -8.86 27.01 3.56
N GLY A 644 -9.63 27.54 4.50
CA GLY A 644 -9.11 28.16 5.71
C GLY A 644 -10.19 28.44 6.73
N PHE A 645 -9.86 29.27 7.70
CA PHE A 645 -10.76 29.65 8.78
C PHE A 645 -11.01 31.16 8.83
N GLN A 646 -12.23 31.53 9.23
CA GLN A 646 -12.57 32.90 9.60
C GLN A 646 -11.78 33.37 10.84
N ASN A 647 -11.49 34.68 10.89
CA ASN A 647 -11.06 35.33 12.12
C ASN A 647 -12.06 35.11 13.25
N ASP A 648 -11.54 34.98 14.48
CA ASP A 648 -12.25 34.96 15.77
C ASP A 648 -13.29 33.84 16.01
N SER A 649 -13.73 33.13 14.96
CA SER A 649 -14.76 32.10 15.04
C SER A 649 -14.25 30.68 14.78
N ASN A 650 -13.10 30.49 14.13
CA ASN A 650 -12.63 29.18 13.66
C ASN A 650 -13.63 28.46 12.72
N THR A 651 -14.51 29.22 12.06
CA THR A 651 -15.46 28.70 11.06
C THR A 651 -14.70 28.32 9.80
N LEU A 652 -14.87 27.08 9.34
CA LEU A 652 -14.33 26.60 8.08
C LEU A 652 -14.96 27.36 6.90
N VAL A 653 -14.14 27.79 5.93
CA VAL A 653 -14.62 28.43 4.71
C VAL A 653 -13.86 27.88 3.50
N ALA A 654 -14.62 27.62 2.43
CA ALA A 654 -14.07 27.42 1.09
C ALA A 654 -14.32 28.67 0.24
N TYR A 655 -13.23 29.36 -0.13
CA TYR A 655 -13.24 30.52 -1.01
C TYR A 655 -12.89 30.09 -2.45
N LEU A 656 -13.70 30.53 -3.40
CA LEU A 656 -13.67 30.15 -4.81
C LEU A 656 -13.62 31.44 -5.65
N PRO A 657 -12.44 31.92 -6.06
CA PRO A 657 -12.33 33.16 -6.81
C PRO A 657 -12.86 33.01 -8.23
N ASN A 658 -13.51 34.06 -8.76
CA ASN A 658 -14.04 34.13 -10.13
C ASN A 658 -14.95 32.95 -10.53
N ALA A 659 -15.67 32.38 -9.55
CA ALA A 659 -16.42 31.14 -9.66
C ALA A 659 -17.78 31.28 -10.36
N THR A 660 -18.34 32.50 -10.43
CA THR A 660 -19.64 32.77 -11.09
C THR A 660 -19.50 33.11 -12.57
N ALA A 661 -20.60 33.02 -13.31
CA ALA A 661 -20.65 33.39 -14.73
C ALA A 661 -20.34 34.88 -15.00
N THR A 662 -20.49 35.75 -14.00
CA THR A 662 -20.14 37.17 -14.01
C THR A 662 -18.68 37.43 -13.59
N GLY A 663 -17.97 36.41 -13.10
CA GLY A 663 -16.60 36.53 -12.62
C GLY A 663 -16.49 36.90 -11.13
N ASP A 664 -17.55 36.77 -10.35
CA ASP A 664 -17.53 37.03 -8.91
C ASP A 664 -16.97 35.84 -8.13
N SER A 665 -16.41 36.13 -6.95
CA SER A 665 -15.95 35.12 -6.00
C SER A 665 -17.10 34.55 -5.16
N VAL A 666 -17.00 33.28 -4.80
CA VAL A 666 -17.99 32.56 -3.97
C VAL A 666 -17.33 32.10 -2.66
N ASN A 667 -18.07 32.26 -1.55
CA ASN A 667 -17.71 31.68 -0.26
C ASN A 667 -18.74 30.62 0.14
N ILE A 668 -18.27 29.42 0.50
CA ILE A 668 -19.08 28.38 1.13
C ILE A 668 -18.66 28.30 2.60
N ILE A 669 -19.59 28.62 3.50
CA ILE A 669 -19.38 28.63 4.94
C ILE A 669 -19.69 27.24 5.49
N GLY A 670 -18.72 26.62 6.15
CA GLY A 670 -18.85 25.36 6.87
C GLY A 670 -19.11 25.57 8.37
N PRO A 671 -18.93 24.53 9.20
CA PRO A 671 -19.15 24.62 10.63
C PRO A 671 -18.01 25.35 11.35
N GLN A 672 -18.27 25.77 12.60
CA GLN A 672 -17.21 26.10 13.54
C GLN A 672 -16.41 24.83 13.88
N MET A 673 -15.11 24.86 13.64
CA MET A 673 -14.26 23.68 13.80
C MET A 673 -13.83 23.51 15.27
N PRO A 674 -13.90 22.29 15.83
CA PRO A 674 -13.46 22.02 17.20
C PRO A 674 -11.93 22.15 17.33
N SER A 675 -11.47 22.91 18.33
CA SER A 675 -10.04 23.05 18.62
C SER A 675 -9.42 21.72 19.06
N ASN A 676 -8.24 21.41 18.54
CA ASN A 676 -7.44 20.22 18.84
C ASN A 676 -8.12 18.86 18.57
N ALA A 677 -9.20 18.82 17.78
CA ALA A 677 -9.83 17.59 17.33
C ALA A 677 -9.64 17.39 15.81
N TRP A 678 -9.47 16.14 15.38
CA TRP A 678 -9.42 15.77 13.98
C TRP A 678 -10.81 15.83 13.36
N VAL A 679 -10.94 16.52 12.24
CA VAL A 679 -12.15 16.57 11.40
C VAL A 679 -11.74 16.34 9.96
N HIS A 680 -12.35 15.37 9.30
CA HIS A 680 -12.21 15.17 7.87
C HIS A 680 -12.95 16.28 7.13
N VAL A 681 -12.26 16.99 6.25
CA VAL A 681 -12.80 18.04 5.38
C VAL A 681 -12.74 17.54 3.94
N ALA A 682 -13.81 17.70 3.18
CA ALA A 682 -13.81 17.46 1.74
C ALA A 682 -14.50 18.59 0.98
N PHE A 683 -13.90 18.98 -0.13
CA PHE A 683 -14.48 19.88 -1.13
C PHE A 683 -14.71 19.10 -2.41
N THR A 684 -15.88 19.26 -3.03
CA THR A 684 -16.20 18.65 -4.33
C THR A 684 -16.74 19.69 -5.31
N TRP A 685 -16.47 19.51 -6.60
CA TRP A 685 -17.06 20.32 -7.67
C TRP A 685 -17.31 19.51 -8.95
N SER A 686 -18.44 19.78 -9.59
CA SER A 686 -18.72 19.42 -10.99
C SER A 686 -19.60 20.47 -11.67
N THR A 687 -19.76 20.37 -12.99
CA THR A 687 -20.70 21.23 -13.73
C THR A 687 -22.18 20.90 -13.48
N GLU A 688 -22.47 19.71 -12.95
CA GLU A 688 -23.83 19.23 -12.69
C GLU A 688 -24.28 19.60 -11.27
N HIS A 689 -23.43 19.32 -10.28
CA HIS A 689 -23.75 19.49 -8.87
C HIS A 689 -23.10 20.71 -8.20
N LEU A 690 -22.24 21.43 -8.93
CA LEU A 690 -21.59 22.67 -8.49
C LEU A 690 -20.71 22.45 -7.25
N ALA A 691 -20.39 23.53 -6.52
CA ALA A 691 -19.41 23.47 -5.43
C ALA A 691 -20.07 23.08 -4.10
N LYS A 692 -19.47 22.11 -3.40
CA LYS A 692 -19.94 21.60 -2.10
C LYS A 692 -18.80 21.44 -1.10
N LEU A 693 -19.12 21.66 0.17
CA LEU A 693 -18.21 21.53 1.31
C LEU A 693 -18.79 20.56 2.33
N TYR A 694 -18.00 19.55 2.69
CA TYR A 694 -18.37 18.46 3.60
C TYR A 694 -17.42 18.41 4.79
N THR A 695 -17.95 17.99 5.95
CA THR A 695 -17.14 17.53 7.08
C THR A 695 -17.66 16.20 7.60
N SER A 696 -16.77 15.23 7.85
CA SER A 696 -17.13 13.90 8.37
C SER A 696 -18.26 13.20 7.57
N SER A 697 -18.18 13.24 6.23
CA SER A 697 -19.20 12.78 5.25
C SER A 697 -20.51 13.60 5.19
N TYR A 698 -20.72 14.58 6.08
CA TYR A 698 -21.95 15.38 6.06
C TYR A 698 -21.77 16.68 5.28
N LEU A 699 -22.68 16.96 4.34
CA LEU A 699 -22.74 18.24 3.62
C LEU A 699 -22.96 19.38 4.62
N GLN A 700 -22.09 20.40 4.55
CA GLN A 700 -22.12 21.58 5.43
C GLN A 700 -22.62 22.83 4.70
N GLY A 701 -22.28 22.94 3.41
CA GLY A 701 -22.71 24.04 2.56
C GLY A 701 -22.43 23.75 1.09
N GLU A 702 -23.14 24.46 0.23
CA GLU A 702 -23.03 24.38 -1.23
C GLU A 702 -23.25 25.76 -1.86
N SER A 703 -22.85 25.93 -3.14
CA SER A 703 -23.18 27.13 -3.91
C SER A 703 -23.73 26.80 -5.29
N GLY A 704 -24.97 27.25 -5.52
CA GLY A 704 -25.64 27.22 -6.82
C GLY A 704 -25.10 28.22 -7.86
N GLU A 705 -24.12 29.05 -7.48
CA GLU A 705 -23.55 30.11 -8.31
C GLU A 705 -22.15 29.78 -8.85
N ALA A 706 -21.44 28.84 -8.22
CA ALA A 706 -20.09 28.40 -8.57
C ALA A 706 -20.04 27.54 -9.86
N ARG A 707 -20.45 28.13 -11.00
CA ARG A 707 -20.63 27.45 -12.30
C ARG A 707 -19.37 27.39 -13.15
N THR A 708 -18.38 28.21 -12.86
CA THR A 708 -17.26 28.50 -13.77
C THR A 708 -15.94 28.71 -13.03
N LEU A 709 -15.53 27.73 -12.22
CA LEU A 709 -14.28 27.74 -11.40
C LEU A 709 -12.95 28.00 -12.15
N ASN A 710 -12.96 28.25 -13.45
CA ASN A 710 -11.77 28.36 -14.31
C ASN A 710 -11.82 29.53 -15.31
N ASN A 711 -12.70 30.53 -15.13
CA ASN A 711 -12.81 31.66 -16.07
C ASN A 711 -11.48 32.40 -16.31
N ALA A 712 -10.58 32.43 -15.32
CA ALA A 712 -9.26 33.06 -15.42
C ALA A 712 -8.19 32.20 -16.12
N ARG A 713 -8.42 30.90 -16.36
CA ARG A 713 -7.38 30.01 -16.93
C ARG A 713 -7.14 30.24 -18.43
N GLY A 714 -8.12 30.80 -19.14
CA GLY A 714 -7.98 31.36 -20.50
C GLY A 714 -7.22 30.47 -21.49
N ASP A 715 -6.26 31.05 -22.19
CA ASP A 715 -5.35 30.34 -23.11
C ASP A 715 -4.23 29.56 -22.38
N HIS A 716 -4.12 29.70 -21.05
CA HIS A 716 -3.08 29.07 -20.21
C HIS A 716 -3.53 27.74 -19.60
N ASN A 717 -4.53 27.08 -20.18
CA ASN A 717 -5.07 25.77 -19.78
C ASN A 717 -4.05 24.62 -19.72
N SER A 718 -2.82 24.78 -20.24
CA SER A 718 -1.73 23.82 -20.11
C SER A 718 -0.93 23.92 -18.81
N SER A 719 -0.99 25.06 -18.10
CA SER A 719 -0.23 25.25 -16.86
C SER A 719 -0.80 24.36 -15.75
N PRO A 720 -0.02 23.44 -15.16
CA PRO A 720 -0.52 22.57 -14.10
C PRO A 720 -0.86 23.36 -12.84
N MET A 721 -1.74 22.79 -12.02
CA MET A 721 -2.02 23.29 -10.67
C MET A 721 -0.99 22.77 -9.67
N THR A 722 -0.87 23.54 -8.60
CA THR A 722 -0.09 23.27 -7.39
C THR A 722 -1.04 23.30 -6.20
N ILE A 723 -0.90 22.33 -5.29
CA ILE A 723 -1.59 22.29 -4.01
C ILE A 723 -0.56 22.59 -2.93
N THR A 724 -0.74 23.71 -2.23
CA THR A 724 0.12 24.14 -1.12
C THR A 724 -0.66 24.05 0.19
N LEU A 725 -0.06 23.45 1.20
CA LEU A 725 -0.62 23.28 2.54
C LEU A 725 0.12 24.14 3.57
N GLY A 726 -0.63 24.60 4.58
CA GLY A 726 -0.16 25.30 5.79
C GLY A 726 0.43 26.70 5.61
N LYS A 727 0.90 27.04 4.39
CA LYS A 727 1.43 28.36 4.07
C LYS A 727 0.60 29.06 3.01
N TYR A 728 0.26 30.31 3.28
CA TYR A 728 -0.18 31.25 2.27
C TYR A 728 0.97 32.20 1.92
N ASN A 729 1.50 32.05 0.70
CA ASN A 729 2.58 32.91 0.18
C ASN A 729 2.06 34.19 -0.50
N GLY A 730 0.75 34.41 -0.58
CA GLY A 730 0.20 35.45 -1.45
C GLY A 730 0.54 35.18 -2.92
N ALA A 731 0.18 33.99 -3.43
CA ALA A 731 0.29 33.73 -4.87
C ALA A 731 -0.47 34.83 -5.62
N ALA A 732 0.15 35.46 -6.63
CA ALA A 732 -0.32 36.70 -7.24
C ALA A 732 -1.73 36.66 -7.88
N ASN A 733 -2.33 35.47 -7.99
CA ASN A 733 -3.68 35.26 -8.53
C ASN A 733 -4.69 34.78 -7.47
N CYS A 734 -4.24 34.52 -6.24
CA CYS A 734 -5.10 34.30 -5.08
C CYS A 734 -5.25 35.61 -4.28
N GLU A 735 -5.38 36.75 -4.96
CA GLU A 735 -5.64 38.03 -4.33
C GLU A 735 -7.12 38.18 -3.92
N GLY A 736 -7.41 39.17 -3.07
CA GLY A 736 -8.80 39.50 -2.70
C GLY A 736 -9.57 38.41 -1.94
N ILE A 737 -8.89 37.50 -1.23
CA ILE A 737 -9.55 36.45 -0.44
C ILE A 737 -10.42 37.08 0.65
N GLU A 738 -11.73 36.88 0.54
CA GLU A 738 -12.72 37.35 1.51
C GLU A 738 -13.16 36.20 2.43
N GLY A 739 -13.47 36.50 3.69
CA GLY A 739 -14.03 35.52 4.62
C GLY A 739 -13.04 34.49 5.19
N ILE A 740 -11.74 34.57 4.87
CA ILE A 740 -10.68 33.74 5.47
C ILE A 740 -9.59 34.64 6.03
N SER A 741 -8.96 34.24 7.13
CA SER A 741 -7.78 34.93 7.67
C SER A 741 -6.57 34.79 6.75
N THR A 742 -6.15 35.90 6.12
CA THR A 742 -4.94 36.01 5.28
C THR A 742 -3.75 36.59 6.04
N SER A 743 -3.98 37.22 7.20
CA SER A 743 -2.94 37.87 8.01
C SER A 743 -2.29 36.95 9.05
N GLN A 744 -2.81 35.73 9.22
CA GLN A 744 -2.30 34.74 10.15
C GLN A 744 -1.90 33.44 9.41
N THR A 745 -0.81 32.82 9.86
CA THR A 745 -0.35 31.51 9.37
C THR A 745 -1.18 30.41 10.01
N PHE A 746 -1.56 29.37 9.26
CA PHE A 746 -2.25 28.22 9.82
C PHE A 746 -1.42 27.54 10.91
N MET A 747 -2.00 27.41 12.10
CA MET A 747 -1.44 26.66 13.23
C MET A 747 -2.30 25.44 13.51
N GLY A 748 -1.82 24.29 13.03
CA GLY A 748 -2.50 23.02 13.17
C GLY A 748 -1.76 21.89 12.46
N SER A 749 -2.47 20.79 12.32
CA SER A 749 -1.95 19.56 11.71
C SER A 749 -2.88 19.07 10.60
N LEU A 750 -2.30 18.47 9.56
CA LEU A 750 -2.99 17.92 8.40
C LEU A 750 -2.53 16.49 8.15
N ASP A 751 -3.45 15.64 7.72
CA ASP A 751 -3.24 14.20 7.56
C ASP A 751 -4.03 13.66 6.35
N GLU A 752 -3.59 12.54 5.75
CA GLU A 752 -4.37 11.75 4.78
C GLU A 752 -5.04 12.58 3.64
N MET A 753 -4.22 13.26 2.82
CA MET A 753 -4.72 14.10 1.72
C MET A 753 -4.92 13.31 0.41
N PHE A 754 -6.16 13.25 -0.06
CA PHE A 754 -6.55 12.70 -1.36
C PHE A 754 -6.94 13.79 -2.35
N VAL A 755 -6.53 13.62 -3.61
CA VAL A 755 -6.87 14.50 -4.74
C VAL A 755 -7.50 13.65 -5.83
N PHE A 756 -8.76 13.94 -6.18
CA PHE A 756 -9.53 13.20 -7.18
C PHE A 756 -9.81 14.05 -8.42
N ALA A 757 -9.65 13.47 -9.60
CA ALA A 757 -10.10 13.98 -10.88
C ALA A 757 -11.60 13.68 -11.14
N ARG A 758 -12.42 13.58 -10.08
CA ARG A 758 -13.88 13.42 -10.18
C ARG A 758 -14.58 14.06 -9.00
N GLU A 759 -15.91 14.19 -9.09
CA GLU A 759 -16.75 14.48 -7.94
C GLU A 759 -16.89 13.21 -7.08
N LEU A 760 -16.61 13.31 -5.78
CA LEU A 760 -16.94 12.28 -4.81
C LEU A 760 -18.43 12.37 -4.47
N GLN A 761 -19.10 11.22 -4.44
CA GLN A 761 -20.46 11.08 -3.96
C GLN A 761 -20.46 10.78 -2.46
N ASP A 762 -21.61 10.92 -1.79
CA ASP A 762 -21.74 10.70 -0.34
C ASP A 762 -21.24 9.30 0.10
N ASN A 763 -21.42 8.28 -0.74
CA ASN A 763 -20.90 6.93 -0.51
C ASN A 763 -19.37 6.83 -0.60
N ASP A 764 -18.72 7.60 -1.47
CA ASP A 764 -17.26 7.67 -1.53
C ASP A 764 -16.72 8.38 -0.29
N LEU A 765 -17.36 9.50 0.08
CA LEU A 765 -17.03 10.27 1.29
C LEU A 765 -17.19 9.43 2.57
N ALA A 766 -18.14 8.49 2.60
CA ALA A 766 -18.31 7.54 3.71
C ALA A 766 -17.28 6.38 3.70
N GLN A 767 -16.55 6.18 2.60
CA GLN A 767 -15.49 5.18 2.51
C GLN A 767 -14.14 5.75 2.96
N ILE A 768 -13.74 6.92 2.45
CA ILE A 768 -12.41 7.53 2.73
C ILE A 768 -12.19 7.99 4.19
N ILE A 769 -13.26 8.01 5.00
CA ILE A 769 -13.21 8.40 6.43
C ILE A 769 -12.99 7.19 7.34
N LYS A 770 -13.08 5.97 6.80
CA LYS A 770 -12.83 4.75 7.59
C LYS A 770 -11.33 4.64 7.89
N PRO A 771 -10.95 4.38 9.16
CA PRO A 771 -9.55 4.22 9.57
C PRO A 771 -8.96 2.88 9.13
#